data_AF-A0A4W2GWZ7-F1
#
_entry.id   AF-A0A4W2GWZ7-F1
#
_cell.length_a   1.000
_cell.length_b   1.000
_cell.length_c   1.000
_cell.angle_alpha   90.00
_cell.angle_beta   90.00
_cell.angle_gamma   90.00
#
_symmetry.space_group_name_H-M   'P 1'
#
loop_
_entity.id
_entity.type
_entity.pdbx_description
1 polymer ?
#
loop_
_entity_poly.entity_id
_entity_poly.type
_entity_poly.pdbx_seq_one_letter_code
_entity_poly.pdbx_strand_id
1 'polypeptide(L)'
;MGPLPWGQCRQCCALLWPLAAGPSHTWGAAPEEQLTIFLHISRCNGILLLRHQGQLGTACTDTWGFPEAAVVCRELDCGAPLGAPKGVPGPEIMAQTWLHGLTCQGNESSIQECALGAWGPRPCPHDWVPAVMCMGGLEVVIKLVGGRSPCAGVPGLQHSNQTLTSCDPQSLEAGTVLCKELGCGSMLQAPSPLPETEGPRKGQQFVGCEGSEPTVLNCKIDWANFKPCVSNDEVICSGHMEARLVGGEHSCAGCLEVRRGLTWGTVCDADLDLATAHVVCRELQCGAAVSTPQGAHFGQGPGLVWAEAFRCAGNESLLFHCPREPGHRCGHGQDAGLRCSEFRLVNGSSACEGRVELQVQGAWAPLCAAHWDLADATVLCHQLDCGNAVATPPGGHFGGGASAPWPDEVHCVGTEPYLWSCAVSTLGAPACGPGDAAAAVCSGLPDALRLRDGQSRCDGRVEVSLDGVWGRVLDEAWDLRGAAVVCRQLGCGAAERAYEAAAPARGAVPLGLSRVRCAGTEPRLTRCNVSAAALVSAGASRDAGVACSGSLQVRLAAGPGRCAGRVELLHAGEWGTVCDDGWDLRDAQVVCRQLGCGHALGAPGAAHFGAGAGRIWMDELACEGHEAALWRCPSRGWGRHDCGHKEDAGALCSESVALRLRGGAGPCAGWLDVFHNGTWGAVCSNALKDASLSIICQQLGCGERGWLENRPGHTSLGTSWVDNIQCRRLRSSTLWQCPSAPWHPHSCTRGEEVWITCAGRPWTATQDSGEALNCSSMGSCPEEGELRVRGGEDRCSGRVELWHAGSWGTVCDDSWDLADAEVVCRQLGCGRAVDAVAGAAFGPGSGPVWLDEVGCRGSEASLWGCPAQPWGRGDCGHKEDAGVRCAGEWSSGVRVVLLGQHQDLRGPRTDGLPHLPSPGGLCDSLRTGEEWLRKA
;
A
#
# COMPACT_ATOMS: atom_id res chain seq x y z
N MET A 1 16.04 -23.31 41.20
CA MET A 1 15.24 -24.55 41.20
C MET A 1 14.72 -24.76 39.79
N GLY A 2 15.13 -25.86 39.13
CA GLY A 2 14.51 -26.47 37.94
C GLY A 2 14.61 -25.73 36.59
N PRO A 3 15.32 -26.26 35.58
CA PRO A 3 15.37 -25.70 34.23
C PRO A 3 14.13 -26.12 33.41
N LEU A 4 13.53 -25.18 32.66
CA LEU A 4 12.53 -25.48 31.63
C LEU A 4 13.22 -25.72 30.28
N PRO A 5 12.71 -26.62 29.42
CA PRO A 5 13.48 -27.26 28.37
C PRO A 5 13.42 -26.51 27.03
N TRP A 6 14.53 -26.60 26.29
CA TRP A 6 14.61 -26.33 24.86
C TRP A 6 13.62 -27.20 24.08
N GLY A 7 12.77 -26.59 23.26
CA GLY A 7 11.93 -27.33 22.33
C GLY A 7 10.77 -26.54 21.73
N GLN A 8 11.06 -25.51 20.92
CA GLN A 8 10.10 -24.97 19.95
C GLN A 8 10.82 -24.19 18.85
N CYS A 9 11.52 -24.93 17.99
CA CYS A 9 11.92 -24.49 16.64
C CYS A 9 11.86 -25.70 15.68
N ARG A 10 10.75 -26.44 15.75
CA ARG A 10 10.39 -27.54 14.84
C ARG A 10 8.88 -27.49 14.62
N GLN A 11 8.42 -26.53 13.81
CA GLN A 11 7.01 -26.49 13.41
C GLN A 11 6.77 -25.90 12.01
N CYS A 12 7.77 -26.00 11.13
CA CYS A 12 7.58 -25.82 9.68
C CYS A 12 7.85 -27.11 8.86
N CYS A 13 8.07 -28.25 9.51
CA CYS A 13 8.16 -29.55 8.84
C CYS A 13 7.34 -30.60 9.61
N ALA A 14 6.06 -30.77 9.26
CA ALA A 14 5.31 -32.05 9.30
C ALA A 14 3.79 -31.84 9.19
N LEU A 15 3.25 -31.81 7.97
CA LEU A 15 1.89 -32.19 7.56
C LEU A 15 2.06 -32.59 6.07
N LEU A 16 1.77 -33.78 5.53
CA LEU A 16 1.01 -34.97 5.90
C LEU A 16 1.49 -36.14 5.03
N TRP A 17 1.51 -37.35 5.58
CA TRP A 17 1.33 -38.60 4.83
C TRP A 17 0.06 -39.25 5.37
N PRO A 18 -0.77 -39.87 4.52
CA PRO A 18 -1.37 -41.13 4.94
C PRO A 18 -1.20 -42.23 3.88
N LEU A 19 -0.90 -43.44 4.35
CA LEU A 19 -1.04 -44.68 3.60
C LEU A 19 -2.51 -45.11 3.63
N ALA A 20 -3.12 -45.35 2.48
CA ALA A 20 -4.27 -46.22 2.31
C ALA A 20 -4.14 -46.98 0.98
N ALA A 21 -4.34 -48.30 1.01
CA ALA A 21 -4.08 -49.23 -0.08
C ALA A 21 -5.30 -49.42 -1.01
N GLY A 22 -5.07 -49.34 -2.33
CA GLY A 22 -5.86 -49.93 -3.43
C GLY A 22 -7.18 -49.23 -3.82
N PRO A 23 -7.58 -49.22 -5.12
CA PRO A 23 -7.37 -50.31 -6.07
C PRO A 23 -6.39 -49.95 -7.19
N SER A 24 -5.79 -51.01 -7.73
CA SER A 24 -4.94 -51.07 -8.90
C SER A 24 -5.38 -50.17 -10.07
N HIS A 25 -4.70 -49.04 -10.23
CA HIS A 25 -4.50 -48.41 -11.52
C HIS A 25 -2.99 -48.21 -11.71
N THR A 26 -2.53 -48.71 -12.84
CA THR A 26 -1.16 -48.77 -13.33
C THR A 26 -0.38 -47.50 -13.04
N TRP A 27 0.75 -47.63 -12.33
CA TRP A 27 1.81 -46.63 -12.34
C TRP A 27 2.28 -46.50 -13.80
N GLY A 28 1.84 -45.43 -14.46
CA GLY A 28 2.53 -44.96 -15.66
C GLY A 28 3.95 -44.59 -15.25
N ALA A 29 4.93 -45.10 -15.99
CA ALA A 29 6.34 -44.75 -15.78
C ALA A 29 6.49 -43.24 -15.66
N ALA A 30 7.02 -42.77 -14.52
CA ALA A 30 7.53 -41.41 -14.43
C ALA A 30 8.63 -41.25 -15.48
N PRO A 31 8.76 -40.08 -16.14
CA PRO A 31 9.83 -39.86 -17.11
C PRO A 31 11.19 -40.18 -16.46
N GLU A 32 12.08 -40.83 -17.20
CA GLU A 32 13.35 -41.40 -16.71
C GLU A 32 14.34 -40.34 -16.15
N GLU A 33 14.02 -39.04 -16.27
CA GLU A 33 14.95 -37.91 -16.05
C GLU A 33 14.19 -36.72 -15.43
N GLN A 34 14.64 -36.21 -14.28
CA GLN A 34 13.97 -35.09 -13.59
C GLN A 34 14.94 -34.27 -12.72
N LEU A 35 14.93 -32.94 -12.87
CA LEU A 35 15.58 -32.01 -11.95
C LEU A 35 14.74 -31.80 -10.69
N THR A 36 15.38 -31.69 -9.53
CA THR A 36 14.67 -31.42 -8.27
C THR A 36 15.52 -30.52 -7.37
N ILE A 37 14.90 -29.49 -6.81
CA ILE A 37 15.51 -28.66 -5.77
C ILE A 37 15.17 -29.27 -4.40
N PHE A 38 16.12 -29.39 -3.47
CA PHE A 38 15.90 -30.13 -2.20
C PHE A 38 15.73 -29.24 -0.96
N LEU A 39 16.32 -28.04 -0.97
CA LEU A 39 16.15 -27.04 0.09
C LEU A 39 15.27 -25.91 -0.43
N HIS A 40 13.96 -26.14 -0.39
CA HIS A 40 12.95 -25.26 -0.97
C HIS A 40 12.77 -23.98 -0.16
N ILE A 41 13.30 -22.87 -0.67
CA ILE A 41 12.70 -21.56 -0.41
C ILE A 41 11.49 -21.38 -1.35
N SER A 42 11.59 -21.90 -2.59
CA SER A 42 10.50 -21.98 -3.56
C SER A 42 10.74 -23.09 -4.59
N ARG A 43 9.86 -23.22 -5.60
CA ARG A 43 10.05 -24.13 -6.75
C ARG A 43 11.26 -23.78 -7.61
N CYS A 44 11.73 -22.55 -7.53
CA CYS A 44 12.78 -21.99 -8.38
C CYS A 44 14.08 -21.68 -7.62
N ASN A 45 14.09 -21.82 -6.29
CA ASN A 45 15.21 -21.42 -5.44
C ASN A 45 15.60 -22.54 -4.46
N GLY A 46 16.87 -22.92 -4.45
CA GLY A 46 17.44 -23.87 -3.49
C GLY A 46 18.64 -24.65 -3.99
N ILE A 47 19.04 -25.69 -3.25
CA ILE A 47 20.16 -26.58 -3.62
C ILE A 47 19.76 -27.51 -4.77
N LEU A 48 20.64 -27.62 -5.76
CA LEU A 48 20.44 -28.42 -6.97
C LEU A 48 20.68 -29.92 -6.72
N LEU A 49 19.64 -30.73 -6.95
CA LEU A 49 19.76 -32.17 -7.13
C LEU A 49 19.37 -32.57 -8.55
N LEU A 50 20.13 -33.50 -9.09
CA LEU A 50 20.01 -34.04 -10.43
C LEU A 50 19.65 -35.52 -10.33
N ARG A 51 18.62 -35.93 -11.08
CA ARG A 51 18.34 -37.34 -11.33
C ARG A 51 18.70 -37.69 -12.77
N HIS A 52 19.59 -38.66 -12.94
CA HIS A 52 20.03 -39.14 -14.26
C HIS A 52 20.16 -40.67 -14.24
N GLN A 53 19.49 -41.37 -15.15
CA GLN A 53 19.51 -42.84 -15.28
C GLN A 53 19.22 -43.58 -13.95
N GLY A 54 18.26 -43.08 -13.18
CA GLY A 54 17.87 -43.67 -11.89
C GLY A 54 18.80 -43.36 -10.70
N GLN A 55 19.90 -42.63 -10.90
CA GLN A 55 20.76 -42.13 -9.83
C GLN A 55 20.36 -40.71 -9.44
N LEU A 56 20.23 -40.43 -8.15
CA LEU A 56 19.95 -39.10 -7.60
C LEU A 56 21.21 -38.58 -6.91
N GLY A 57 21.58 -37.34 -7.18
CA GLY A 57 22.69 -36.71 -6.47
C GLY A 57 22.93 -35.26 -6.85
N THR A 58 24.05 -34.69 -6.40
CA THR A 58 24.38 -33.28 -6.64
C THR A 58 25.60 -33.13 -7.54
N ALA A 59 25.80 -31.93 -8.10
CA ALA A 59 26.92 -31.65 -8.98
C ALA A 59 28.17 -31.24 -8.17
N CYS A 60 29.31 -31.84 -8.51
CA CYS A 60 30.64 -31.45 -8.07
C CYS A 60 31.34 -30.78 -9.26
N THR A 61 31.45 -29.46 -9.22
CA THR A 61 32.07 -28.65 -10.26
C THR A 61 33.08 -27.69 -9.64
N ASP A 62 34.18 -27.45 -10.35
CA ASP A 62 35.20 -26.47 -9.94
C ASP A 62 34.72 -25.03 -10.17
N THR A 63 33.73 -24.83 -11.04
CA THR A 63 33.16 -23.53 -11.40
C THR A 63 31.64 -23.60 -11.42
N TRP A 64 31.00 -23.03 -10.40
CA TRP A 64 29.56 -22.79 -10.37
C TRP A 64 29.30 -21.29 -10.54
N GLY A 65 28.59 -20.91 -11.61
CA GLY A 65 28.34 -19.51 -11.93
C GLY A 65 27.04 -19.27 -12.70
N PHE A 66 26.91 -18.05 -13.23
CA PHE A 66 25.74 -17.63 -14.00
C PHE A 66 25.42 -18.52 -15.22
N PRO A 67 26.39 -19.04 -16.00
CA PRO A 67 26.08 -19.92 -17.13
C PRO A 67 25.34 -21.19 -16.72
N GLU A 68 25.81 -21.90 -15.70
CA GLU A 68 25.16 -23.10 -15.19
C GLU A 68 23.79 -22.78 -14.56
N ALA A 69 23.72 -21.71 -13.76
CA ALA A 69 22.47 -21.25 -13.16
C ALA A 69 21.44 -20.84 -14.21
N ALA A 70 21.85 -20.25 -15.34
CA ALA A 70 20.95 -19.84 -16.42
C ALA A 70 20.27 -21.03 -17.08
N VAL A 71 21.01 -22.12 -17.31
CA VAL A 71 20.44 -23.36 -17.86
C VAL A 71 19.45 -23.98 -16.87
N VAL A 72 19.80 -24.05 -15.59
CA VAL A 72 18.92 -24.59 -14.55
C VAL A 72 17.65 -23.76 -14.41
N CYS A 73 17.73 -22.43 -14.35
CA CYS A 73 16.55 -21.57 -14.23
C CYS A 73 15.64 -21.65 -15.46
N ARG A 74 16.23 -21.81 -16.65
CA ARG A 74 15.49 -22.00 -17.90
C ARG A 74 14.76 -23.33 -17.93
N GLU A 75 15.42 -24.41 -17.54
CA GLU A 75 14.82 -25.75 -17.52
C GLU A 75 13.71 -25.89 -16.47
N LEU A 76 13.80 -25.13 -15.38
CA LEU A 76 12.75 -25.05 -14.36
C LEU A 76 11.58 -24.12 -14.73
N ASP A 77 11.65 -23.44 -15.88
CA ASP A 77 10.70 -22.40 -16.32
C ASP A 77 10.57 -21.24 -15.31
N CYS A 78 11.69 -20.84 -14.72
CA CYS A 78 11.79 -19.86 -13.64
C CYS A 78 12.44 -18.53 -14.07
N GLY A 79 12.57 -18.29 -15.38
CA GLY A 79 13.16 -17.07 -15.93
C GLY A 79 14.69 -17.00 -15.81
N ALA A 80 15.23 -15.79 -15.71
CA ALA A 80 16.68 -15.55 -15.63
C ALA A 80 17.24 -15.85 -14.22
N PRO A 81 18.52 -16.26 -14.10
CA PRO A 81 19.18 -16.44 -12.81
C PRO A 81 19.41 -15.09 -12.11
N LEU A 82 19.02 -15.01 -10.84
CA LEU A 82 19.33 -13.88 -9.93
C LEU A 82 20.70 -14.05 -9.27
N GLY A 83 21.14 -15.29 -9.07
CA GLY A 83 22.44 -15.61 -8.49
C GLY A 83 22.77 -17.09 -8.60
N ALA A 84 24.04 -17.41 -8.41
CA ALA A 84 24.57 -18.78 -8.41
C ALA A 84 25.22 -19.09 -7.04
N PRO A 85 24.44 -19.17 -5.95
CA PRO A 85 24.98 -19.35 -4.61
C PRO A 85 25.73 -20.68 -4.45
N LYS A 86 26.76 -20.64 -3.61
CA LYS A 86 27.49 -21.83 -3.15
C LYS A 86 27.01 -22.17 -1.74
N GLY A 87 26.16 -23.18 -1.61
CA GLY A 87 25.57 -23.57 -0.34
C GLY A 87 26.47 -24.52 0.44
N VAL A 88 26.54 -24.41 1.76
CA VAL A 88 27.25 -25.39 2.60
C VAL A 88 26.39 -26.65 2.75
N PRO A 89 26.84 -27.85 2.32
CA PRO A 89 26.02 -29.06 2.33
C PRO A 89 25.84 -29.64 3.74
N GLY A 90 24.61 -30.04 4.05
CA GLY A 90 24.31 -30.85 5.23
C GLY A 90 24.76 -32.32 5.07
N PRO A 91 24.80 -33.10 6.17
CA PRO A 91 25.27 -34.50 6.15
C PRO A 91 24.45 -35.43 5.23
N GLU A 92 23.17 -35.13 5.01
CA GLU A 92 22.30 -35.90 4.11
C GLU A 92 22.66 -35.72 2.62
N ILE A 93 23.11 -34.53 2.22
CA ILE A 93 23.55 -34.24 0.84
C ILE A 93 24.91 -34.87 0.58
N MET A 94 25.79 -34.85 1.59
CA MET A 94 27.12 -35.48 1.51
C MET A 94 27.04 -37.00 1.32
N ALA A 95 25.91 -37.64 1.65
CA ALA A 95 25.69 -39.07 1.48
C ALA A 95 25.22 -39.49 0.07
N GLN A 96 24.93 -38.54 -0.83
CA GLN A 96 24.45 -38.80 -2.20
C GLN A 96 25.60 -39.09 -3.18
N THR A 97 25.28 -39.61 -4.38
CA THR A 97 26.27 -39.73 -5.47
C THR A 97 26.57 -38.38 -6.10
N TRP A 98 27.76 -38.21 -6.66
CA TRP A 98 28.20 -36.92 -7.19
C TRP A 98 28.38 -36.99 -8.70
N LEU A 99 27.86 -35.99 -9.41
CA LEU A 99 28.15 -35.75 -10.82
C LEU A 99 29.38 -34.84 -10.92
N HIS A 100 30.50 -35.37 -11.38
CA HIS A 100 31.74 -34.59 -11.52
C HIS A 100 31.83 -33.91 -12.88
N GLY A 101 32.29 -32.66 -12.93
CA GLY A 101 32.65 -31.98 -14.18
C GLY A 101 31.48 -31.44 -14.98
N LEU A 102 30.41 -30.98 -14.33
CA LEU A 102 29.31 -30.24 -14.96
C LEU A 102 29.79 -28.84 -15.38
N THR A 103 29.73 -28.53 -16.68
CA THR A 103 30.02 -27.19 -17.21
C THR A 103 29.04 -26.81 -18.33
N CYS A 104 28.50 -25.59 -18.29
CA CYS A 104 27.53 -25.10 -19.26
C CYS A 104 28.03 -23.80 -19.96
N GLN A 105 27.55 -23.55 -21.18
CA GLN A 105 27.79 -22.30 -21.92
C GLN A 105 26.76 -21.20 -21.56
N GLY A 106 25.61 -21.58 -21.01
CA GLY A 106 24.52 -20.71 -20.56
C GLY A 106 23.37 -20.53 -21.55
N ASN A 107 23.49 -21.07 -22.78
CA ASN A 107 22.48 -20.98 -23.84
C ASN A 107 21.70 -22.29 -24.06
N GLU A 108 22.10 -23.36 -23.37
CA GLU A 108 21.52 -24.69 -23.46
C GLU A 108 20.07 -24.75 -22.95
N SER A 109 19.22 -25.56 -23.56
CA SER A 109 17.80 -25.64 -23.17
C SER A 109 17.57 -26.47 -21.90
N SER A 110 18.49 -27.38 -21.61
CA SER A 110 18.49 -28.29 -20.46
C SER A 110 19.94 -28.57 -20.01
N ILE A 111 20.11 -28.90 -18.74
CA ILE A 111 21.38 -29.29 -18.14
C ILE A 111 21.98 -30.55 -18.79
N GLN A 112 21.15 -31.34 -19.49
CA GLN A 112 21.58 -32.50 -20.26
C GLN A 112 22.39 -32.13 -21.50
N GLU A 113 22.19 -30.93 -22.04
CA GLU A 113 22.94 -30.41 -23.18
C GLU A 113 24.29 -29.80 -22.75
N CYS A 114 24.49 -29.60 -21.44
CA CYS A 114 25.78 -29.19 -20.90
C CYS A 114 26.80 -30.34 -21.01
N ALA A 115 28.09 -30.00 -20.90
CA ALA A 115 29.11 -31.04 -20.79
C ALA A 115 29.01 -31.70 -19.40
N LEU A 116 28.43 -32.90 -19.36
CA LEU A 116 28.31 -33.74 -18.17
C LEU A 116 29.52 -34.67 -18.07
N GLY A 117 30.16 -34.72 -16.90
CA GLY A 117 31.20 -35.71 -16.63
C GLY A 117 30.65 -36.99 -15.99
N ALA A 118 31.44 -37.63 -15.13
CA ALA A 118 31.13 -38.97 -14.62
C ALA A 118 30.41 -38.95 -13.27
N TRP A 119 29.40 -39.81 -13.12
CA TRP A 119 28.78 -40.12 -11.84
C TRP A 119 29.68 -41.04 -11.00
N GLY A 120 29.81 -40.75 -9.71
CA GLY A 120 30.55 -41.63 -8.81
C GLY A 120 30.32 -41.37 -7.32
N PRO A 121 30.69 -42.32 -6.46
CA PRO A 121 30.60 -42.19 -5.00
C PRO A 121 31.75 -41.36 -4.40
N ARG A 122 32.62 -40.79 -5.24
CA ARG A 122 33.76 -39.99 -4.78
C ARG A 122 33.22 -38.66 -4.22
N PRO A 123 33.46 -38.36 -2.92
CA PRO A 123 33.06 -37.09 -2.33
C PRO A 123 33.69 -35.92 -3.10
N CYS A 124 32.97 -34.82 -3.21
CA CYS A 124 33.51 -33.60 -3.80
C CYS A 124 34.63 -33.03 -2.89
N PRO A 125 35.75 -32.53 -3.45
CA PRO A 125 36.82 -31.93 -2.65
C PRO A 125 36.43 -30.57 -2.06
N HIS A 126 35.35 -29.95 -2.56
CA HIS A 126 34.88 -28.64 -2.15
C HIS A 126 33.96 -28.72 -0.92
N ASP A 127 33.97 -27.66 -0.10
CA ASP A 127 33.15 -27.52 1.10
C ASP A 127 31.75 -26.91 0.84
N TRP A 128 31.32 -26.88 -0.43
CA TRP A 128 30.08 -26.27 -0.89
C TRP A 128 29.40 -27.11 -1.98
N VAL A 129 28.11 -26.86 -2.22
CA VAL A 129 27.29 -27.46 -3.29
C VAL A 129 26.57 -26.39 -4.11
N PRO A 130 26.29 -26.66 -5.40
CA PRO A 130 25.52 -25.78 -6.27
C PRO A 130 24.12 -25.47 -5.75
N ALA A 131 23.80 -24.19 -5.63
CA ALA A 131 22.44 -23.71 -5.41
C ALA A 131 22.06 -22.68 -6.47
N VAL A 132 20.77 -22.59 -6.75
CA VAL A 132 20.22 -21.71 -7.79
C VAL A 132 19.19 -20.76 -7.19
N MET A 133 19.20 -19.50 -7.65
CA MET A 133 18.14 -18.53 -7.40
C MET A 133 17.69 -17.92 -8.72
N CYS A 134 16.39 -18.03 -9.04
CA CYS A 134 15.81 -17.60 -10.31
C CYS A 134 14.73 -16.54 -10.09
N MET A 135 14.48 -15.73 -11.12
CA MET A 135 13.53 -14.62 -11.09
C MET A 135 12.09 -15.05 -10.73
N GLY A 136 11.62 -16.18 -11.26
CA GLY A 136 10.29 -16.74 -10.98
C GLY A 136 10.14 -17.32 -9.56
N GLY A 137 11.19 -17.26 -8.74
CA GLY A 137 11.27 -17.88 -7.43
C GLY A 137 10.97 -17.00 -6.24
N LEU A 138 10.70 -15.70 -6.45
CA LEU A 138 10.34 -14.61 -5.51
C LEU A 138 11.26 -13.38 -5.71
N GLU A 139 10.69 -12.16 -5.65
CA GLU A 139 11.46 -10.91 -5.58
C GLU A 139 12.19 -10.83 -4.23
N VAL A 140 13.45 -11.22 -4.20
CA VAL A 140 14.34 -10.98 -3.07
C VAL A 140 15.07 -9.67 -3.34
N VAL A 141 14.70 -8.61 -2.61
CA VAL A 141 15.38 -7.31 -2.68
C VAL A 141 16.33 -7.19 -1.50
N ILE A 142 17.61 -7.05 -1.80
CA ILE A 142 18.63 -6.75 -0.80
C ILE A 142 18.64 -5.24 -0.58
N LYS A 143 18.48 -4.81 0.66
CA LYS A 143 18.51 -3.38 1.04
C LYS A 143 19.13 -3.17 2.40
N LEU A 144 19.58 -1.95 2.67
CA LEU A 144 19.90 -1.50 4.01
C LEU A 144 18.65 -0.90 4.65
N VAL A 145 18.31 -1.36 5.86
CA VAL A 145 17.04 -1.03 6.53
C VAL A 145 17.32 -0.28 7.81
N GLY A 146 16.46 0.71 8.12
CA GLY A 146 16.49 1.45 9.37
C GLY A 146 17.64 2.45 9.51
N GLY A 147 18.46 2.65 8.46
CA GLY A 147 19.49 3.68 8.44
C GLY A 147 19.02 4.99 7.81
N ARG A 148 19.86 6.03 7.92
CA ARG A 148 19.54 7.42 7.54
C ARG A 148 19.70 7.73 6.05
N SER A 149 20.21 6.79 5.26
CA SER A 149 20.23 6.88 3.81
C SER A 149 20.17 5.48 3.18
N PRO A 150 19.88 5.34 1.87
CA PRO A 150 19.91 4.04 1.17
C PRO A 150 21.28 3.31 1.24
N CYS A 151 22.34 4.03 1.59
CA CYS A 151 23.71 3.55 1.70
C CYS A 151 24.18 3.37 3.16
N ALA A 152 23.25 3.43 4.13
CA ALA A 152 23.52 3.09 5.52
C ALA A 152 22.35 2.33 6.15
N GLY A 153 22.62 1.38 7.03
CA GLY A 153 21.60 0.64 7.76
C GLY A 153 21.99 -0.81 8.02
N VAL A 154 21.02 -1.62 8.43
CA VAL A 154 21.24 -3.05 8.65
C VAL A 154 20.90 -3.84 7.37
N PRO A 155 21.74 -4.78 6.91
CA PRO A 155 21.42 -5.63 5.77
C PRO A 155 20.13 -6.41 5.99
N GLY A 156 19.19 -6.22 5.06
CA GLY A 156 17.90 -6.89 5.07
C GLY A 156 17.60 -7.55 3.73
N LEU A 157 17.05 -8.75 3.80
CA LEU A 157 16.44 -9.46 2.67
C LEU A 157 14.93 -9.23 2.75
N GLN A 158 14.37 -8.48 1.79
CA GLN A 158 12.94 -8.24 1.71
C GLN A 158 12.27 -9.23 0.78
N HIS A 159 11.15 -9.80 1.24
CA HIS A 159 10.37 -10.81 0.54
C HIS A 159 8.87 -10.65 0.85
N SER A 160 8.07 -10.26 -0.15
CA SER A 160 6.57 -10.28 -0.15
C SER A 160 5.86 -9.87 1.17
N ASN A 161 6.41 -8.85 1.86
CA ASN A 161 5.99 -8.23 3.15
C ASN A 161 6.73 -8.64 4.43
N GLN A 162 7.72 -9.52 4.36
CA GLN A 162 8.63 -9.80 5.48
C GLN A 162 10.03 -9.32 5.13
N THR A 163 10.68 -8.63 6.07
CA THR A 163 12.10 -8.25 5.94
C THR A 163 12.89 -9.05 6.95
N LEU A 164 13.71 -9.97 6.47
CA LEU A 164 14.62 -10.74 7.30
C LEU A 164 15.91 -9.96 7.45
N THR A 165 16.15 -9.39 8.62
CA THR A 165 17.38 -8.66 8.95
C THR A 165 18.44 -9.63 9.46
N SER A 166 19.63 -9.55 8.88
CA SER A 166 20.79 -10.35 9.27
C SER A 166 21.94 -9.47 9.72
N CYS A 167 22.64 -9.92 10.76
CA CYS A 167 23.79 -9.25 11.36
C CYS A 167 24.94 -10.21 11.15
N ASP A 168 25.48 -10.23 9.94
CA ASP A 168 26.79 -10.84 9.76
C ASP A 168 27.80 -9.91 10.46
N PRO A 169 28.45 -10.33 11.56
CA PRO A 169 29.22 -9.39 12.36
C PRO A 169 30.64 -9.14 11.83
N GLN A 170 31.11 -9.82 10.76
CA GLN A 170 32.57 -9.84 10.48
C GLN A 170 33.03 -9.88 9.02
N SER A 171 32.14 -9.98 8.02
CA SER A 171 32.57 -10.06 6.63
C SER A 171 32.69 -8.67 5.98
N LEU A 172 33.87 -8.04 6.12
CA LEU A 172 34.21 -6.78 5.42
C LEU A 172 34.03 -6.94 3.90
N GLU A 173 34.33 -8.14 3.41
CA GLU A 173 34.19 -8.55 2.02
C GLU A 173 32.72 -8.60 1.59
N ALA A 174 31.83 -9.22 2.37
CA ALA A 174 30.39 -9.24 2.07
C ALA A 174 29.77 -7.84 2.16
N GLY A 175 30.14 -7.05 3.16
CA GLY A 175 29.70 -5.66 3.26
C GLY A 175 30.19 -4.80 2.09
N THR A 176 31.38 -5.08 1.56
CA THR A 176 31.91 -4.40 0.37
C THR A 176 31.19 -4.81 -0.91
N VAL A 177 30.90 -6.11 -1.09
CA VAL A 177 30.08 -6.60 -2.22
C VAL A 177 28.68 -5.99 -2.14
N LEU A 178 28.07 -5.95 -0.96
CA LEU A 178 26.77 -5.34 -0.71
C LEU A 178 26.74 -3.85 -1.05
N CYS A 179 27.70 -3.06 -0.54
CA CYS A 179 27.77 -1.63 -0.86
C CYS A 179 27.99 -1.38 -2.36
N LYS A 180 28.74 -2.25 -3.06
CA LYS A 180 28.93 -2.16 -4.52
C LYS A 180 27.64 -2.51 -5.27
N GLU A 181 26.94 -3.55 -4.86
CA GLU A 181 25.65 -4.00 -5.43
C GLU A 181 24.59 -2.90 -5.33
N LEU A 182 24.56 -2.16 -4.20
CA LEU A 182 23.68 -1.01 -3.98
C LEU A 182 24.12 0.27 -4.71
N GLY A 183 25.25 0.27 -5.41
CA GLY A 183 25.82 1.47 -6.05
C GLY A 183 26.37 2.50 -5.05
N CYS A 184 26.63 2.10 -3.81
CA CYS A 184 27.06 2.94 -2.69
C CYS A 184 28.59 2.95 -2.46
N GLY A 185 29.36 2.33 -3.34
CA GLY A 185 30.82 2.25 -3.27
C GLY A 185 31.32 1.19 -2.30
N SER A 186 32.38 1.47 -1.53
CA SER A 186 32.98 0.52 -0.58
C SER A 186 32.40 0.67 0.83
N MET A 187 32.48 -0.38 1.64
CA MET A 187 32.10 -0.32 3.06
C MET A 187 33.13 0.52 3.85
N LEU A 188 32.66 1.40 4.75
CA LEU A 188 33.51 2.19 5.65
C LEU A 188 33.41 1.76 7.11
N GLN A 189 32.23 1.28 7.52
CA GLN A 189 31.99 0.79 8.87
C GLN A 189 31.20 -0.52 8.82
N ALA A 190 31.69 -1.52 9.54
CA ALA A 190 31.00 -2.78 9.77
C ALA A 190 30.17 -2.72 11.06
N PRO A 191 29.09 -3.51 11.18
CA PRO A 191 28.35 -3.67 12.42
C PRO A 191 29.29 -4.20 13.51
N SER A 192 29.30 -3.62 14.71
CA SER A 192 30.07 -4.18 15.83
C SER A 192 29.21 -5.18 16.62
N PRO A 193 29.81 -6.23 17.22
CA PRO A 193 29.07 -7.15 18.06
C PRO A 193 28.81 -6.56 19.46
N LEU A 194 27.63 -6.84 20.02
CA LEU A 194 27.41 -6.72 21.47
C LEU A 194 28.37 -7.65 22.23
N PRO A 195 28.90 -7.24 23.39
CA PRO A 195 29.66 -8.14 24.25
C PRO A 195 28.70 -9.13 24.93
N GLU A 196 28.50 -10.31 24.35
CA GLU A 196 27.70 -11.36 24.99
C GLU A 196 28.50 -12.21 25.98
N THR A 197 27.99 -12.22 27.21
CA THR A 197 28.19 -13.25 28.22
C THR A 197 27.59 -14.59 27.76
N GLU A 198 28.45 -15.62 27.70
CA GLU A 198 28.17 -17.07 27.66
C GLU A 198 27.54 -17.74 26.40
N GLY A 199 28.36 -17.88 25.34
CA GLY A 199 28.55 -19.09 24.47
C GLY A 199 27.44 -19.60 23.51
N PRO A 200 27.75 -20.40 22.45
CA PRO A 200 29.05 -20.80 21.89
C PRO A 200 29.35 -20.28 20.46
N ARG A 201 30.67 -20.19 20.17
CA ARG A 201 31.40 -19.99 18.88
C ARG A 201 31.52 -18.56 18.32
N LYS A 202 32.67 -17.95 18.66
CA LYS A 202 33.34 -16.92 17.84
C LYS A 202 33.57 -17.44 16.41
N GLY A 203 33.19 -16.65 15.41
CA GLY A 203 33.78 -16.69 14.06
C GLY A 203 33.09 -17.53 12.99
N GLN A 204 31.79 -17.81 13.07
CA GLN A 204 31.05 -18.38 11.94
C GLN A 204 30.40 -17.26 11.11
N GLN A 205 31.00 -16.97 9.96
CA GLN A 205 30.43 -16.12 8.92
C GLN A 205 29.28 -16.85 8.25
N PHE A 206 28.12 -16.20 8.11
CA PHE A 206 26.98 -16.75 7.39
C PHE A 206 27.12 -16.51 5.89
N VAL A 207 27.69 -15.35 5.50
CA VAL A 207 28.05 -15.01 4.13
C VAL A 207 29.58 -14.84 4.03
N GLY A 208 30.23 -15.81 3.40
CA GLY A 208 31.65 -15.77 3.06
C GLY A 208 31.85 -15.26 1.63
N CYS A 209 32.37 -14.05 1.47
CA CYS A 209 32.73 -13.48 0.17
C CYS A 209 34.25 -13.29 0.07
N GLU A 210 34.78 -13.34 -1.14
CA GLU A 210 36.16 -12.98 -1.51
C GLU A 210 36.30 -11.48 -1.88
N GLY A 211 35.17 -10.79 -2.08
CA GLY A 211 35.10 -9.34 -2.37
C GLY A 211 35.06 -8.97 -3.86
N SER A 212 35.23 -9.96 -4.74
CA SER A 212 35.18 -9.84 -6.20
C SER A 212 33.86 -10.32 -6.81
N GLU A 213 32.96 -10.86 -5.99
CA GLU A 213 31.66 -11.34 -6.43
C GLU A 213 30.80 -10.20 -7.00
N PRO A 214 29.96 -10.49 -8.03
CA PRO A 214 29.11 -9.48 -8.64
C PRO A 214 27.92 -9.09 -7.75
N THR A 215 27.43 -10.00 -6.92
CA THR A 215 26.32 -9.78 -5.96
C THR A 215 26.60 -10.58 -4.70
N VAL A 216 25.98 -10.20 -3.58
CA VAL A 216 26.11 -10.91 -2.30
C VAL A 216 25.56 -12.34 -2.37
N LEU A 217 24.65 -12.61 -3.32
CA LEU A 217 24.06 -13.92 -3.56
C LEU A 217 25.03 -14.92 -4.23
N ASN A 218 26.16 -14.44 -4.75
CA ASN A 218 27.21 -15.30 -5.34
C ASN A 218 28.28 -15.72 -4.33
N CYS A 219 28.18 -15.23 -3.09
CA CYS A 219 29.05 -15.62 -2.02
C CYS A 219 28.73 -17.04 -1.50
N LYS A 220 29.61 -17.58 -0.66
CA LYS A 220 29.33 -18.81 0.08
C LYS A 220 28.30 -18.50 1.17
N ILE A 221 27.16 -19.19 1.16
CA ILE A 221 26.07 -18.95 2.12
C ILE A 221 25.77 -20.22 2.92
N ASP A 222 25.83 -20.11 4.24
CA ASP A 222 25.53 -21.21 5.17
C ASP A 222 24.08 -21.14 5.70
N TRP A 223 23.11 -21.47 4.85
CA TRP A 223 21.66 -21.41 5.16
C TRP A 223 21.26 -22.13 6.47
N ALA A 224 22.02 -23.13 6.92
CA ALA A 224 21.72 -23.89 8.14
C ALA A 224 21.90 -23.07 9.42
N ASN A 225 22.70 -21.99 9.36
CA ASN A 225 23.02 -21.12 10.49
C ASN A 225 22.43 -19.70 10.36
N PHE A 226 21.49 -19.47 9.43
CA PHE A 226 20.81 -18.18 9.31
C PHE A 226 19.99 -17.88 10.57
N LYS A 227 20.36 -16.84 11.32
CA LYS A 227 19.58 -16.36 12.49
C LYS A 227 19.23 -14.88 12.32
N PRO A 228 17.95 -14.50 12.45
CA PRO A 228 17.58 -13.10 12.54
C PRO A 228 18.15 -12.51 13.83
N CYS A 229 18.66 -11.29 13.74
CA CYS A 229 19.34 -10.58 14.82
C CYS A 229 18.71 -9.20 15.05
N VAL A 230 18.98 -8.63 16.22
CA VAL A 230 18.68 -7.24 16.55
C VAL A 230 20.02 -6.58 16.91
N SER A 231 20.72 -6.03 15.92
CA SER A 231 21.94 -5.22 16.17
C SER A 231 21.60 -3.73 16.15
N ASN A 232 22.31 -2.96 16.97
CA ASN A 232 22.26 -1.49 16.97
C ASN A 232 23.27 -0.86 16.00
N ASP A 233 24.18 -1.64 15.44
CA ASP A 233 25.25 -1.13 14.58
C ASP A 233 24.92 -1.30 13.10
N GLU A 234 25.10 -0.22 12.34
CA GLU A 234 24.74 -0.11 10.93
C GLU A 234 25.97 -0.29 10.03
N VAL A 235 25.76 -0.90 8.87
CA VAL A 235 26.69 -0.83 7.75
C VAL A 235 26.65 0.60 7.23
N ILE A 236 27.81 1.26 7.11
CA ILE A 236 27.93 2.56 6.47
C ILE A 236 28.81 2.42 5.23
N CYS A 237 28.22 2.65 4.05
CA CYS A 237 28.95 2.67 2.79
C CYS A 237 29.56 4.05 2.52
N SER A 238 30.55 4.11 1.62
CA SER A 238 31.23 5.35 1.24
C SER A 238 30.32 6.40 0.61
N GLY A 239 29.24 5.98 -0.03
CA GLY A 239 28.20 6.85 -0.59
C GLY A 239 27.17 7.36 0.43
N HIS A 240 27.26 6.98 1.71
CA HIS A 240 26.32 7.46 2.73
C HIS A 240 26.37 8.99 2.87
N MET A 241 25.19 9.60 2.95
CA MET A 241 25.02 11.03 3.10
C MET A 241 23.83 11.33 4.03
N GLU A 242 24.00 12.30 4.93
CA GLU A 242 22.94 12.82 5.82
C GLU A 242 23.19 14.29 6.16
N ALA A 243 22.13 15.06 6.40
CA ALA A 243 22.20 16.47 6.79
C ALA A 243 21.84 16.71 8.27
N ARG A 244 22.33 17.82 8.84
CA ARG A 244 21.89 18.37 10.14
C ARG A 244 22.07 19.89 10.19
N LEU A 245 21.33 20.55 11.10
CA LEU A 245 21.50 21.97 11.42
C LEU A 245 22.10 22.12 12.82
N VAL A 246 23.15 22.95 12.94
CA VAL A 246 23.89 23.16 14.20
C VAL A 246 24.00 24.66 14.52
N GLY A 247 23.96 25.02 15.80
CA GLY A 247 24.26 26.38 16.27
C GLY A 247 23.16 27.42 16.05
N GLY A 248 21.95 27.02 15.62
CA GLY A 248 20.79 27.91 15.59
C GLY A 248 19.98 27.89 16.89
N GLU A 249 18.97 28.75 16.95
CA GLU A 249 18.10 28.96 18.12
C GLU A 249 17.23 27.72 18.44
N HIS A 250 16.95 26.87 17.44
CA HIS A 250 16.15 25.65 17.54
C HIS A 250 16.60 24.62 16.49
N SER A 251 16.07 23.39 16.54
CA SER A 251 16.49 22.27 15.69
C SER A 251 16.25 22.45 14.18
N CYS A 252 15.43 23.42 13.77
CA CYS A 252 15.05 23.71 12.38
C CYS A 252 15.68 25.00 11.83
N ALA A 253 16.66 25.54 12.54
CA ALA A 253 17.48 26.66 12.09
C ALA A 253 18.94 26.41 12.49
N GLY A 254 19.89 26.78 11.63
CA GLY A 254 21.31 26.65 11.98
C GLY A 254 22.23 26.61 10.77
N CYS A 255 23.52 26.38 11.05
CA CYS A 255 24.55 26.08 10.06
C CYS A 255 24.30 24.68 9.48
N LEU A 256 24.32 24.56 8.15
CA LEU A 256 24.15 23.30 7.44
C LEU A 256 25.44 22.48 7.46
N GLU A 257 25.38 21.33 8.11
CA GLU A 257 26.42 20.31 8.06
C GLU A 257 25.91 19.06 7.34
N VAL A 258 26.75 18.52 6.46
CA VAL A 258 26.47 17.30 5.69
C VAL A 258 27.54 16.27 5.99
N ARG A 259 27.12 15.07 6.38
CA ARG A 259 28.00 13.92 6.55
C ARG A 259 28.17 13.20 5.23
N ARG A 260 29.41 12.79 4.94
CA ARG A 260 29.73 11.86 3.85
C ARG A 260 30.52 10.70 4.41
N GLY A 261 30.00 9.49 4.28
CA GLY A 261 30.56 8.32 4.95
C GLY A 261 30.64 8.53 6.46
N LEU A 262 31.84 8.74 6.99
CA LEU A 262 32.08 8.95 8.43
C LEU A 262 32.44 10.40 8.80
N THR A 263 32.59 11.29 7.81
CA THR A 263 33.09 12.67 8.03
C THR A 263 31.98 13.70 7.86
N TRP A 264 31.83 14.58 8.85
CA TRP A 264 30.98 15.78 8.76
C TRP A 264 31.77 16.94 8.14
N GLY A 265 31.10 17.72 7.31
CA GLY A 265 31.63 18.97 6.76
C GLY A 265 30.52 19.98 6.51
N THR A 266 30.89 21.25 6.43
CA THR A 266 29.97 22.36 6.14
C THR A 266 29.80 22.54 4.64
N VAL A 267 28.74 23.24 4.23
CA VAL A 267 28.47 23.59 2.83
C VAL A 267 28.67 25.09 2.66
N CYS A 268 29.20 25.52 1.51
CA CYS A 268 29.34 26.95 1.24
C CYS A 268 27.99 27.62 0.99
N ASP A 269 27.80 28.83 1.53
CA ASP A 269 26.59 29.64 1.34
C ASP A 269 26.29 29.97 -0.12
N ALA A 270 27.31 30.13 -0.96
CA ALA A 270 27.19 30.34 -2.41
C ALA A 270 26.73 29.09 -3.16
N ASP A 271 26.88 27.91 -2.54
CA ASP A 271 26.55 26.61 -3.12
C ASP A 271 25.22 26.03 -2.57
N LEU A 272 24.60 26.70 -1.58
CA LEU A 272 23.27 26.34 -1.07
C LEU A 272 22.19 27.20 -1.74
N ASP A 273 21.56 26.65 -2.78
CA ASP A 273 20.37 27.26 -3.37
C ASP A 273 19.08 26.91 -2.62
N LEU A 274 18.03 27.69 -2.90
CA LEU A 274 16.75 27.56 -2.19
C LEU A 274 16.09 26.18 -2.45
N ALA A 275 16.28 25.59 -3.63
CA ALA A 275 15.72 24.28 -3.95
C ALA A 275 16.37 23.18 -3.08
N THR A 276 17.70 23.21 -2.97
CA THR A 276 18.47 22.33 -2.09
C THR A 276 18.10 22.54 -0.62
N ALA A 277 17.94 23.80 -0.21
CA ALA A 277 17.48 24.15 1.12
C ALA A 277 16.11 23.53 1.46
N HIS A 278 15.17 23.47 0.50
CA HIS A 278 13.88 22.80 0.70
C HIS A 278 14.02 21.29 0.92
N VAL A 279 14.93 20.62 0.21
CA VAL A 279 15.22 19.20 0.40
C VAL A 279 15.77 18.95 1.79
N VAL A 280 16.71 19.79 2.25
CA VAL A 280 17.27 19.69 3.60
C VAL A 280 16.20 19.93 4.67
N CYS A 281 15.38 20.99 4.54
CA CYS A 281 14.27 21.22 5.48
C CYS A 281 13.29 20.05 5.51
N ARG A 282 13.07 19.37 4.38
CA ARG A 282 12.19 18.20 4.30
C ARG A 282 12.81 16.94 4.91
N GLU A 283 14.08 16.66 4.61
CA GLU A 283 14.86 15.55 5.18
C GLU A 283 14.89 15.64 6.70
N LEU A 284 15.04 16.86 7.23
CA LEU A 284 15.02 17.15 8.67
C LEU A 284 13.61 17.27 9.26
N GLN A 285 12.57 17.15 8.43
CA GLN A 285 11.16 17.27 8.81
C GLN A 285 10.79 18.63 9.42
N CYS A 286 11.44 19.69 8.95
CA CYS A 286 11.28 21.08 9.37
C CYS A 286 10.40 21.91 8.41
N GLY A 287 9.70 21.27 7.47
CA GLY A 287 8.86 21.95 6.48
C GLY A 287 9.64 22.47 5.26
N ALA A 288 9.35 23.68 4.82
CA ALA A 288 9.96 24.31 3.64
C ALA A 288 11.05 25.31 4.02
N ALA A 289 12.03 25.57 3.15
CA ALA A 289 13.05 26.58 3.43
C ALA A 289 12.49 28.01 3.30
N VAL A 290 12.68 28.82 4.34
CA VAL A 290 12.28 30.24 4.40
C VAL A 290 13.40 31.15 3.95
N SER A 291 14.62 30.88 4.43
CA SER A 291 15.78 31.70 4.09
C SER A 291 17.07 30.90 4.21
N THR A 292 18.09 31.32 3.46
CA THR A 292 19.45 30.79 3.50
C THR A 292 20.42 31.89 3.93
N PRO A 293 20.55 32.18 5.24
CA PRO A 293 21.49 33.18 5.74
C PRO A 293 22.93 32.91 5.28
N GLN A 294 23.59 33.95 4.77
CA GLN A 294 24.97 33.88 4.24
C GLN A 294 26.00 34.29 5.31
N GLY A 295 27.28 34.01 5.05
CA GLY A 295 28.41 34.50 5.82
C GLY A 295 28.55 33.91 7.22
N ALA A 296 28.28 32.61 7.38
CA ALA A 296 28.37 31.93 8.68
C ALA A 296 27.53 32.59 9.79
N HIS A 297 26.32 33.02 9.44
CA HIS A 297 25.37 33.70 10.34
C HIS A 297 25.13 32.95 11.66
N PHE A 298 25.17 31.62 11.65
CA PHE A 298 24.98 30.75 12.82
C PHE A 298 26.30 30.32 13.49
N GLY A 299 27.39 31.02 13.18
CA GLY A 299 28.74 30.66 13.59
C GLY A 299 29.48 29.83 12.53
N GLN A 300 30.79 29.71 12.73
CA GLN A 300 31.68 28.94 11.86
C GLN A 300 31.65 27.47 12.28
N GLY A 301 31.38 26.57 11.33
CA GLY A 301 31.36 25.14 11.61
C GLY A 301 32.76 24.54 11.77
N PRO A 302 32.87 23.36 12.39
CA PRO A 302 34.14 22.65 12.52
C PRO A 302 34.44 21.78 11.28
N GLY A 303 35.72 21.56 10.97
CA GLY A 303 36.14 20.50 10.05
C GLY A 303 36.41 20.95 8.61
N LEU A 304 35.85 20.24 7.64
CA LEU A 304 36.05 20.50 6.20
C LEU A 304 34.86 21.26 5.62
N VAL A 305 35.10 22.14 4.65
CA VAL A 305 34.05 22.71 3.79
C VAL A 305 33.98 21.89 2.51
N TRP A 306 32.82 21.34 2.18
CA TRP A 306 32.64 20.56 0.96
C TRP A 306 32.76 21.46 -0.28
N ALA A 307 33.64 21.09 -1.22
CA ALA A 307 33.89 21.83 -2.47
C ALA A 307 32.94 21.42 -3.62
N GLU A 308 31.76 20.91 -3.28
CA GLU A 308 30.74 20.46 -4.24
C GLU A 308 29.42 21.16 -3.92
N ALA A 309 28.73 21.61 -4.96
CA ALA A 309 27.40 22.19 -4.87
C ALA A 309 26.35 21.10 -5.11
N PHE A 310 25.30 21.13 -4.29
CA PHE A 310 24.11 20.31 -4.50
C PHE A 310 23.14 21.11 -5.36
N ARG A 311 22.64 20.49 -6.45
CA ARG A 311 21.70 21.12 -7.38
C ARG A 311 20.39 20.34 -7.40
N CYS A 312 19.70 20.37 -6.27
CA CYS A 312 18.42 19.71 -6.15
C CYS A 312 17.34 20.39 -7.02
N ALA A 313 16.37 19.62 -7.50
CA ALA A 313 15.13 20.12 -8.09
C ALA A 313 14.16 20.67 -7.02
N GLY A 314 14.30 20.25 -5.76
CA GLY A 314 13.49 20.67 -4.62
C GLY A 314 12.35 19.70 -4.26
N ASN A 315 12.21 18.61 -5.01
CA ASN A 315 11.20 17.58 -4.79
C ASN A 315 11.78 16.26 -4.27
N GLU A 316 13.10 16.17 -4.15
CA GLU A 316 13.80 15.02 -3.63
C GLU A 316 13.43 14.76 -2.16
N SER A 317 13.44 13.49 -1.77
CA SER A 317 13.16 13.05 -0.40
C SER A 317 14.36 13.19 0.54
N LEU A 318 15.56 13.09 -0.01
CA LEU A 318 16.84 13.15 0.71
C LEU A 318 17.86 13.89 -0.14
N LEU A 319 18.80 14.59 0.51
CA LEU A 319 19.93 15.25 -0.15
C LEU A 319 20.77 14.27 -0.97
N PHE A 320 20.79 12.99 -0.57
CA PHE A 320 21.44 11.89 -1.29
C PHE A 320 21.01 11.76 -2.76
N HIS A 321 19.76 12.09 -3.11
CA HIS A 321 19.25 11.98 -4.48
C HIS A 321 19.61 13.18 -5.36
N CYS A 322 20.20 14.23 -4.80
CA CYS A 322 20.48 15.45 -5.55
C CYS A 322 21.73 15.32 -6.44
N PRO A 323 21.70 15.86 -7.67
CA PRO A 323 22.88 16.01 -8.51
C PRO A 323 23.98 16.83 -7.82
N ARG A 324 25.24 16.45 -8.08
CA ARG A 324 26.43 17.11 -7.55
C ARG A 324 27.20 17.77 -8.67
N GLU A 325 27.60 19.01 -8.45
CA GLU A 325 28.45 19.78 -9.36
C GLU A 325 29.68 20.32 -8.61
N PRO A 326 30.79 20.64 -9.31
CA PRO A 326 31.91 21.34 -8.69
C PRO A 326 31.43 22.66 -8.07
N GLY A 327 31.63 22.81 -6.76
CA GLY A 327 31.22 23.99 -5.99
C GLY A 327 32.33 25.01 -5.85
N HIS A 328 32.03 26.09 -5.13
CA HIS A 328 32.98 27.14 -4.82
C HIS A 328 33.95 26.70 -3.72
N ARG A 329 35.17 27.23 -3.74
CA ARG A 329 36.15 27.03 -2.67
C ARG A 329 35.96 28.09 -1.60
N CYS A 330 35.23 27.73 -0.55
CA CYS A 330 34.91 28.62 0.55
C CYS A 330 35.69 28.24 1.82
N GLY A 331 35.88 29.23 2.71
CA GLY A 331 36.32 28.98 4.08
C GLY A 331 35.12 29.04 5.04
N HIS A 332 35.34 28.67 6.31
CA HIS A 332 34.27 28.66 7.32
C HIS A 332 33.61 30.01 7.60
N GLY A 333 34.19 31.13 7.13
CA GLY A 333 33.51 32.43 7.15
C GLY A 333 32.32 32.54 6.18
N GLN A 334 32.08 31.52 5.36
CA GLN A 334 31.02 31.45 4.35
C GLN A 334 30.21 30.15 4.48
N ASP A 335 30.12 29.59 5.70
CA ASP A 335 29.29 28.42 5.94
C ASP A 335 27.80 28.77 5.75
N ALA A 336 27.09 27.90 5.06
CA ALA A 336 25.69 28.08 4.69
C ALA A 336 24.77 27.96 5.91
N GLY A 337 23.95 28.98 6.14
CA GLY A 337 22.85 28.93 7.10
C GLY A 337 21.54 28.53 6.45
N LEU A 338 20.65 27.90 7.22
CA LEU A 338 19.30 27.55 6.79
C LEU A 338 18.27 27.86 7.88
N ARG A 339 17.11 28.41 7.49
CA ARG A 339 15.90 28.53 8.30
C ARG A 339 14.70 27.98 7.54
N CYS A 340 13.89 27.16 8.20
CA CYS A 340 12.68 26.56 7.63
C CYS A 340 11.37 27.27 8.11
N SER A 341 10.21 26.96 7.52
CA SER A 341 8.91 27.65 7.69
C SER A 341 8.22 27.38 9.02
N GLU A 342 7.65 28.42 9.64
CA GLU A 342 7.07 28.37 10.99
C GLU A 342 5.58 28.77 11.07
N PHE A 343 4.89 28.22 12.06
CA PHE A 343 3.58 28.64 12.54
C PHE A 343 3.73 29.36 13.88
N ARG A 344 2.79 30.25 14.22
CA ARG A 344 2.73 30.89 15.55
C ARG A 344 1.29 31.13 16.00
N LEU A 345 1.13 31.29 17.32
CA LEU A 345 -0.10 31.78 17.95
C LEU A 345 0.07 33.23 18.38
N VAL A 346 -0.87 34.10 18.01
CA VAL A 346 -0.80 35.53 18.33
C VAL A 346 -2.09 36.08 18.94
N ASN A 347 -1.94 37.14 19.74
CA ASN A 347 -3.03 37.87 20.37
C ASN A 347 -3.87 37.03 21.37
N GLY A 348 -3.33 35.93 21.88
CA GLY A 348 -3.86 35.20 23.03
C GLY A 348 -3.17 35.59 24.34
N SER A 349 -3.62 34.98 25.44
CA SER A 349 -3.14 35.31 26.79
C SER A 349 -1.77 34.71 27.14
N SER A 350 -1.31 33.75 26.32
CA SER A 350 -0.02 33.06 26.47
C SER A 350 0.55 32.70 25.09
N ALA A 351 1.79 32.19 25.05
CA ALA A 351 2.40 31.68 23.82
C ALA A 351 1.70 30.42 23.26
N CYS A 352 0.86 29.76 24.07
CA CYS A 352 0.14 28.53 23.73
C CYS A 352 -1.36 28.76 23.44
N GLU A 353 -1.73 30.02 23.19
CA GLU A 353 -3.10 30.41 22.88
C GLU A 353 -3.08 31.56 21.88
N GLY A 354 -3.93 31.52 20.86
CA GLY A 354 -4.14 32.67 19.99
C GLY A 354 -4.66 32.33 18.61
N ARG A 355 -4.65 33.34 17.74
CA ARG A 355 -4.89 33.18 16.29
C ARG A 355 -3.71 32.45 15.66
N VAL A 356 -4.01 31.50 14.80
CA VAL A 356 -3.02 30.74 14.04
C VAL A 356 -2.55 31.56 12.85
N GLU A 357 -1.26 31.87 12.81
CA GLU A 357 -0.62 32.52 11.69
C GLU A 357 0.48 31.64 11.10
N LEU A 358 0.57 31.64 9.78
CA LEU A 358 1.60 30.97 9.00
C LEU A 358 2.50 32.01 8.33
N GLN A 359 3.80 31.76 8.33
CA GLN A 359 4.74 32.58 7.58
C GLN A 359 4.81 32.17 6.11
N VAL A 360 4.38 33.06 5.21
CA VAL A 360 4.42 32.87 3.76
C VAL A 360 5.21 34.02 3.12
N GLN A 361 6.28 33.69 2.39
CA GLN A 361 7.11 34.67 1.66
C GLN A 361 7.64 35.83 2.55
N GLY A 362 7.95 35.54 3.81
CA GLY A 362 8.44 36.52 4.78
C GLY A 362 7.36 37.38 5.45
N ALA A 363 6.08 37.20 5.10
CA ALA A 363 4.94 37.85 5.74
C ALA A 363 4.10 36.84 6.54
N TRP A 364 3.49 37.29 7.63
CA TRP A 364 2.57 36.46 8.43
C TRP A 364 1.14 36.63 7.91
N ALA A 365 0.46 35.51 7.67
CA ALA A 365 -0.92 35.47 7.24
C ALA A 365 -1.74 34.54 8.16
N PRO A 366 -2.97 34.91 8.53
CA PRO A 366 -3.83 34.02 9.31
C PRO A 366 -4.26 32.82 8.48
N LEU A 367 -4.44 31.64 9.09
CA LEU A 367 -5.10 30.51 8.42
C LEU A 367 -6.61 30.68 8.44
N CYS A 368 -7.30 30.14 7.43
CA CYS A 368 -8.76 30.14 7.41
C CYS A 368 -9.33 29.20 8.48
N ALA A 369 -10.41 29.62 9.14
CA ALA A 369 -11.14 28.77 10.09
C ALA A 369 -12.09 27.78 9.40
N ALA A 370 -12.25 27.86 8.07
CA ALA A 370 -13.01 26.88 7.30
C ALA A 370 -12.42 25.49 7.52
N HIS A 371 -13.23 24.59 8.08
CA HIS A 371 -12.88 23.23 8.48
C HIS A 371 -11.83 23.08 9.60
N TRP A 372 -11.35 24.17 10.19
CA TRP A 372 -10.38 24.11 11.30
C TRP A 372 -10.99 23.50 12.56
N ASP A 373 -10.48 22.34 12.97
CA ASP A 373 -11.04 21.58 14.08
C ASP A 373 -10.01 21.24 15.19
N LEU A 374 -10.47 20.48 16.18
CA LEU A 374 -9.65 20.06 17.33
C LEU A 374 -8.52 19.10 16.93
N ALA A 375 -8.64 18.33 15.85
CA ALA A 375 -7.58 17.47 15.36
C ALA A 375 -6.46 18.31 14.74
N ASP A 376 -6.81 19.29 13.89
CA ASP A 376 -5.84 20.23 13.31
C ASP A 376 -5.08 21.00 14.39
N ALA A 377 -5.84 21.55 15.36
CA ALA A 377 -5.25 22.27 16.47
C ALA A 377 -4.39 21.35 17.36
N THR A 378 -4.71 20.05 17.48
CA THR A 378 -3.89 19.12 18.27
C THR A 378 -2.51 18.96 17.64
N VAL A 379 -2.42 18.79 16.32
CA VAL A 379 -1.15 18.73 15.58
C VAL A 379 -0.35 20.02 15.76
N LEU A 380 -1.01 21.18 15.63
CA LEU A 380 -0.37 22.48 15.84
C LEU A 380 0.16 22.64 17.29
N CYS A 381 -0.64 22.29 18.29
CA CYS A 381 -0.24 22.38 19.70
C CYS A 381 0.92 21.45 20.02
N HIS A 382 0.99 20.25 19.40
CA HIS A 382 2.15 19.36 19.51
C HIS A 382 3.39 19.97 18.86
N GLN A 383 3.24 20.53 17.66
CA GLN A 383 4.32 21.14 16.91
C GLN A 383 4.92 22.35 17.64
N LEU A 384 4.09 23.15 18.31
CA LEU A 384 4.52 24.32 19.10
C LEU A 384 4.95 23.98 20.53
N ASP A 385 4.99 22.69 20.89
CA ASP A 385 5.31 22.21 22.23
C ASP A 385 4.42 22.81 23.34
N CYS A 386 3.12 22.87 23.07
CA CYS A 386 2.10 23.47 23.93
C CYS A 386 1.13 22.44 24.53
N GLY A 387 1.46 21.16 24.46
CA GLY A 387 0.57 20.08 24.92
C GLY A 387 -0.56 19.82 23.92
N ASN A 388 -1.73 19.45 24.42
CA ASN A 388 -2.88 19.09 23.58
C ASN A 388 -3.81 20.28 23.33
N ALA A 389 -4.58 20.22 22.24
CA ALA A 389 -5.62 21.21 21.97
C ALA A 389 -6.80 21.03 22.94
N VAL A 390 -7.19 22.15 23.55
CA VAL A 390 -8.31 22.26 24.48
C VAL A 390 -9.54 22.80 23.77
N ALA A 391 -9.37 23.78 22.88
CA ALA A 391 -10.46 24.39 22.13
C ALA A 391 -9.98 25.04 20.82
N THR A 392 -10.90 25.14 19.87
CA THR A 392 -10.79 25.96 18.66
C THR A 392 -11.87 27.06 18.70
N PRO A 393 -11.56 28.24 19.24
CA PRO A 393 -12.51 29.35 19.27
C PRO A 393 -12.96 29.74 17.86
N PRO A 394 -14.21 30.22 17.68
CA PRO A 394 -14.71 30.61 16.38
C PRO A 394 -13.91 31.78 15.78
N GLY A 395 -13.96 31.88 14.45
CA GLY A 395 -13.26 32.91 13.67
C GLY A 395 -13.38 34.30 14.27
N GLY A 396 -12.22 34.96 14.45
CA GLY A 396 -12.16 36.36 14.88
C GLY A 396 -12.12 36.57 16.39
N HIS A 397 -12.15 35.49 17.20
CA HIS A 397 -12.03 35.55 18.66
C HIS A 397 -10.77 36.29 19.14
N PHE A 398 -9.62 36.07 18.49
CA PHE A 398 -8.36 36.76 18.77
C PHE A 398 -8.08 37.91 17.79
N GLY A 399 -9.10 38.42 17.08
CA GLY A 399 -8.98 39.46 16.05
C GLY A 399 -8.59 38.92 14.66
N GLY A 400 -8.87 39.67 13.60
CA GLY A 400 -8.83 39.19 12.20
C GLY A 400 -7.50 39.29 11.44
N GLY A 401 -6.40 39.72 12.09
CA GLY A 401 -5.14 40.04 11.39
C GLY A 401 -5.26 41.23 10.43
N ALA A 402 -4.12 41.69 9.88
CA ALA A 402 -4.10 42.79 8.89
C ALA A 402 -4.13 42.30 7.43
N SER A 403 -3.90 41.00 7.22
CA SER A 403 -3.82 40.32 5.92
C SER A 403 -5.00 39.37 5.74
N ALA A 404 -5.40 39.14 4.49
CA ALA A 404 -6.44 38.16 4.16
C ALA A 404 -6.01 36.75 4.62
N PRO A 405 -6.93 35.95 5.20
CA PRO A 405 -6.62 34.59 5.58
C PRO A 405 -6.19 33.74 4.38
N TRP A 406 -5.25 32.84 4.63
CA TRP A 406 -4.80 31.88 3.65
C TRP A 406 -5.93 30.87 3.39
N PRO A 407 -6.29 30.59 2.12
CA PRO A 407 -7.52 29.88 1.77
C PRO A 407 -7.42 28.35 1.88
N ASP A 408 -6.26 27.80 2.24
CA ASP A 408 -6.06 26.37 2.38
C ASP A 408 -6.83 25.84 3.60
N GLU A 409 -7.65 24.81 3.38
CA GLU A 409 -8.33 24.05 4.43
C GLU A 409 -7.47 22.85 4.80
N VAL A 410 -7.16 22.72 6.09
CA VAL A 410 -6.35 21.62 6.63
C VAL A 410 -7.27 20.54 7.16
N HIS A 411 -6.94 19.27 6.91
CA HIS A 411 -7.69 18.11 7.38
C HIS A 411 -6.73 17.11 8.02
N CYS A 412 -6.48 17.27 9.31
CA CYS A 412 -5.65 16.36 10.10
C CYS A 412 -6.48 15.26 10.78
N VAL A 413 -5.85 14.11 11.02
CA VAL A 413 -6.34 13.03 11.89
C VAL A 413 -6.06 13.34 13.37
N GLY A 414 -5.02 14.15 13.64
CA GLY A 414 -4.60 14.57 14.97
C GLY A 414 -3.36 13.82 15.50
N THR A 415 -2.79 12.92 14.70
CA THR A 415 -1.62 12.11 15.03
C THR A 415 -0.39 12.48 14.21
N GLU A 416 -0.57 13.35 13.23
CA GLU A 416 0.48 13.87 12.38
C GLU A 416 1.56 14.60 13.19
N PRO A 417 2.82 14.54 12.77
CA PRO A 417 3.91 15.19 13.48
C PRO A 417 3.91 16.72 13.29
N TYR A 418 3.43 17.20 12.15
CA TYR A 418 3.38 18.61 11.77
C TYR A 418 2.12 18.91 10.94
N LEU A 419 1.65 20.16 10.98
CA LEU A 419 0.42 20.54 10.29
C LEU A 419 0.52 20.38 8.76
N TRP A 420 1.73 20.49 8.19
CA TRP A 420 2.01 20.26 6.77
C TRP A 420 1.93 18.79 6.32
N SER A 421 1.90 17.85 7.26
CA SER A 421 1.70 16.44 6.95
C SER A 421 0.24 16.07 6.73
N CYS A 422 -0.68 16.98 7.07
CA CYS A 422 -2.11 16.78 6.91
C CYS A 422 -2.56 16.98 5.46
N ALA A 423 -3.72 16.42 5.12
CA ALA A 423 -4.32 16.67 3.82
C ALA A 423 -4.78 18.13 3.72
N VAL A 424 -4.65 18.72 2.54
CA VAL A 424 -5.04 20.11 2.28
C VAL A 424 -5.97 20.18 1.07
N SER A 425 -7.03 20.98 1.17
CA SER A 425 -7.92 21.33 0.06
C SER A 425 -7.97 22.84 -0.17
N THR A 426 -7.88 23.25 -1.45
CA THR A 426 -7.89 24.67 -1.85
C THR A 426 -8.78 24.92 -3.08
N LEU A 427 -9.14 23.87 -3.84
CA LEU A 427 -9.88 24.01 -5.09
C LEU A 427 -11.36 24.37 -4.84
N GLY A 428 -11.73 25.57 -5.28
CA GLY A 428 -13.06 26.14 -5.18
C GLY A 428 -13.46 26.62 -3.79
N ALA A 429 -12.51 26.68 -2.84
CA ALA A 429 -12.70 27.31 -1.55
C ALA A 429 -13.00 28.82 -1.74
N PRO A 430 -14.05 29.37 -1.10
CA PRO A 430 -14.31 30.81 -1.15
C PRO A 430 -13.17 31.57 -0.44
N ALA A 431 -12.88 32.80 -0.89
CA ALA A 431 -11.93 33.66 -0.20
C ALA A 431 -12.42 33.91 1.24
N CYS A 432 -11.68 33.42 2.23
CA CYS A 432 -12.05 33.58 3.63
C CYS A 432 -12.08 35.07 4.00
N GLY A 433 -13.19 35.49 4.59
CA GLY A 433 -13.44 36.90 4.91
C GLY A 433 -12.50 37.42 6.01
N PRO A 434 -12.22 38.73 6.06
CA PRO A 434 -11.52 39.35 7.19
C PRO A 434 -12.30 39.08 8.48
N GLY A 435 -11.71 38.29 9.39
CA GLY A 435 -12.36 37.89 10.65
C GLY A 435 -12.64 36.39 10.77
N ASP A 436 -12.46 35.58 9.72
CA ASP A 436 -12.64 34.12 9.78
C ASP A 436 -11.30 33.38 9.92
N ALA A 437 -10.48 33.83 10.88
CA ALA A 437 -9.15 33.29 11.13
C ALA A 437 -9.18 32.14 12.15
N ALA A 438 -8.49 31.05 11.84
CA ALA A 438 -8.32 29.90 12.72
C ALA A 438 -7.67 30.29 14.06
N ALA A 439 -8.09 29.62 15.12
CA ALA A 439 -7.62 29.86 16.48
C ALA A 439 -7.39 28.54 17.21
N ALA A 440 -6.41 28.53 18.12
CA ALA A 440 -6.12 27.38 18.96
C ALA A 440 -5.87 27.82 20.41
N VAL A 441 -6.41 27.05 21.34
CA VAL A 441 -6.12 27.11 22.78
C VAL A 441 -5.53 25.77 23.18
N CYS A 442 -4.25 25.76 23.54
CA CYS A 442 -3.54 24.55 23.96
C CYS A 442 -3.48 24.43 25.50
N SER A 443 -3.16 23.25 26.00
CA SER A 443 -3.12 22.97 27.44
C SER A 443 -1.95 23.65 28.19
N GLY A 444 -0.86 23.97 27.49
CA GLY A 444 0.40 24.48 28.08
C GLY A 444 1.18 23.39 28.85
N LEU A 445 2.48 23.62 29.10
CA LEU A 445 3.37 22.67 29.79
C LEU A 445 3.73 23.20 31.20
N PRO A 446 2.93 22.89 32.22
CA PRO A 446 3.21 21.67 32.99
C PRO A 446 1.98 20.78 33.23
N ASP A 447 2.22 19.48 33.43
CA ASP A 447 1.21 18.40 33.55
C ASP A 447 0.42 18.09 32.27
N ALA A 448 0.84 18.57 31.11
CA ALA A 448 0.17 18.25 29.85
C ALA A 448 0.22 16.75 29.53
N LEU A 449 -0.79 16.26 28.82
CA LEU A 449 -0.77 14.93 28.22
C LEU A 449 -0.76 15.06 26.71
N ARG A 450 -0.16 14.09 26.03
CA ARG A 450 -0.33 13.85 24.60
C ARG A 450 -0.40 12.36 24.29
N LEU A 451 -1.10 12.02 23.21
CA LEU A 451 -1.16 10.66 22.69
C LEU A 451 -0.32 10.56 21.40
N ARG A 452 0.44 9.48 21.24
CA ARG A 452 1.31 9.22 20.08
C ARG A 452 1.06 7.82 19.52
N ASP A 453 1.35 7.64 18.24
CA ASP A 453 1.26 6.34 17.54
C ASP A 453 -0.13 5.68 17.61
N GLY A 454 -1.18 6.50 17.76
CA GLY A 454 -2.58 6.09 17.66
C GLY A 454 -3.16 6.32 16.26
N GLN A 455 -4.46 6.03 16.12
CA GLN A 455 -5.24 6.24 14.89
C GLN A 455 -6.06 7.55 14.92
N SER A 456 -6.12 8.23 16.06
CA SER A 456 -6.81 9.51 16.27
C SER A 456 -6.13 10.35 17.36
N ARG A 457 -6.56 11.61 17.54
CA ARG A 457 -6.15 12.43 18.70
C ARG A 457 -6.52 11.86 20.08
N CYS A 458 -7.41 10.86 20.14
CA CYS A 458 -8.00 10.32 21.36
C CYS A 458 -7.65 8.83 21.60
N ASP A 459 -6.70 8.28 20.86
CA ASP A 459 -6.09 6.98 21.15
C ASP A 459 -4.58 7.02 20.89
N GLY A 460 -3.84 6.10 21.50
CA GLY A 460 -2.40 6.00 21.35
C GLY A 460 -1.66 5.78 22.66
N ARG A 461 -0.32 5.79 22.57
CA ARG A 461 0.60 5.79 23.70
C ARG A 461 0.53 7.10 24.46
N VAL A 462 0.48 7.03 25.80
CA VAL A 462 0.41 8.16 26.71
C VAL A 462 1.80 8.74 27.01
N GLU A 463 1.95 10.03 26.78
CA GLU A 463 3.11 10.83 27.23
C GLU A 463 2.62 11.99 28.11
N VAL A 464 3.43 12.34 29.11
CA VAL A 464 3.12 13.38 30.10
C VAL A 464 4.25 14.40 30.19
N SER A 465 3.93 15.68 30.28
CA SER A 465 4.92 16.73 30.51
C SER A 465 5.06 17.01 32.00
N LEU A 466 6.25 16.76 32.55
CA LEU A 466 6.62 17.11 33.91
C LEU A 466 7.64 18.25 33.86
N ASP A 467 7.34 19.37 34.51
CA ASP A 467 8.20 20.56 34.53
C ASP A 467 8.65 21.05 33.13
N GLY A 468 7.78 20.90 32.13
CA GLY A 468 8.06 21.31 30.74
C GLY A 468 8.78 20.26 29.90
N VAL A 469 9.14 19.10 30.46
CA VAL A 469 9.82 18.01 29.76
C VAL A 469 8.86 16.86 29.54
N TRP A 470 8.69 16.44 28.28
CA TRP A 470 7.91 15.25 27.97
C TRP A 470 8.56 13.99 28.53
N GLY A 471 7.73 13.09 29.04
CA GLY A 471 8.12 11.84 29.65
C GLY A 471 7.17 10.71 29.27
N ARG A 472 7.72 9.50 29.16
CA ARG A 472 6.94 8.27 28.96
C ARG A 472 6.16 7.90 30.22
N VAL A 473 5.01 7.25 30.04
CA VAL A 473 4.24 6.63 31.12
C VAL A 473 4.34 5.11 30.97
N LEU A 474 4.87 4.43 31.98
CA LEU A 474 5.02 2.97 31.94
C LEU A 474 3.72 2.25 32.30
N ASP A 475 3.56 1.04 31.74
CA ASP A 475 2.38 0.18 31.94
C ASP A 475 2.35 -0.55 33.29
N GLU A 476 3.37 -0.42 34.13
CA GLU A 476 3.45 -1.07 35.45
C GLU A 476 2.21 -0.70 36.30
N ALA A 477 1.21 -1.59 36.36
CA ALA A 477 -0.11 -1.37 36.98
C ALA A 477 -1.06 -0.39 36.25
N TRP A 478 -0.90 -0.24 34.93
CA TRP A 478 -1.84 0.50 34.08
C TRP A 478 -3.17 -0.25 33.91
N ASP A 479 -4.29 0.44 34.13
CA ASP A 479 -5.63 -0.13 34.02
C ASP A 479 -6.64 0.89 33.44
N LEU A 480 -7.89 0.46 33.27
CA LEU A 480 -8.98 1.32 32.79
C LEU A 480 -9.24 2.55 33.67
N ARG A 481 -8.88 2.54 34.95
CA ARG A 481 -9.04 3.71 35.84
C ARG A 481 -7.99 4.76 35.53
N GLY A 482 -6.74 4.36 35.29
CA GLY A 482 -5.68 5.24 34.79
C GLY A 482 -6.05 5.83 33.43
N ALA A 483 -6.51 4.99 32.50
CA ALA A 483 -7.02 5.43 31.21
C ALA A 483 -8.19 6.42 31.32
N ALA A 484 -9.11 6.22 32.27
CA ALA A 484 -10.24 7.13 32.48
C ALA A 484 -9.81 8.54 32.91
N VAL A 485 -8.74 8.66 33.71
CA VAL A 485 -8.16 9.96 34.06
C VAL A 485 -7.55 10.63 32.82
N VAL A 486 -6.82 9.88 31.99
CA VAL A 486 -6.24 10.39 30.74
C VAL A 486 -7.34 10.86 29.78
N CYS A 487 -8.31 10.00 29.45
CA CYS A 487 -9.39 10.36 28.52
C CYS A 487 -10.17 11.59 28.98
N ARG A 488 -10.40 11.74 30.29
CA ARG A 488 -11.05 12.91 30.86
C ARG A 488 -10.18 14.16 30.77
N GLN A 489 -8.90 14.06 31.13
CA GLN A 489 -7.96 15.17 31.06
C GLN A 489 -7.78 15.67 29.62
N LEU A 490 -7.90 14.78 28.63
CA LEU A 490 -7.85 15.11 27.20
C LEU A 490 -9.16 15.61 26.60
N GLY A 491 -10.27 15.56 27.35
CA GLY A 491 -11.60 15.85 26.79
C GLY A 491 -12.07 14.82 25.77
N CYS A 492 -11.54 13.60 25.80
CA CYS A 492 -11.83 12.50 24.86
C CYS A 492 -12.94 11.54 25.35
N GLY A 493 -13.67 11.91 26.40
CA GLY A 493 -14.78 11.10 26.93
C GLY A 493 -14.34 9.97 27.87
N ALA A 494 -15.00 8.82 27.78
CA ALA A 494 -14.74 7.66 28.64
C ALA A 494 -13.58 6.81 28.11
N ALA A 495 -12.92 6.03 28.97
CA ALA A 495 -11.94 5.05 28.53
C ALA A 495 -12.64 3.77 28.07
N GLU A 496 -12.38 3.37 26.81
CA GLU A 496 -12.90 2.11 26.24
C GLU A 496 -11.89 0.99 26.41
N ARG A 497 -10.59 1.30 26.25
CA ARG A 497 -9.51 0.32 26.33
C ARG A 497 -8.27 0.93 26.97
N ALA A 498 -7.64 0.16 27.86
CA ALA A 498 -6.27 0.39 28.31
C ALA A 498 -5.44 -0.77 27.75
N TYR A 499 -4.33 -0.47 27.10
CA TYR A 499 -3.51 -1.48 26.43
C TYR A 499 -2.02 -1.20 26.61
N GLU A 500 -1.22 -2.21 26.33
CA GLU A 500 0.24 -2.13 26.37
C GLU A 500 0.74 -1.61 25.01
N ALA A 501 1.28 -0.40 24.99
CA ALA A 501 1.85 0.20 23.79
C ALA A 501 3.33 -0.20 23.63
N ALA A 502 3.75 -0.41 22.39
CA ALA A 502 5.15 -0.64 22.09
C ALA A 502 6.01 0.58 22.47
N ALA A 503 7.15 0.33 23.11
CA ALA A 503 8.12 1.37 23.42
C ALA A 503 8.68 1.97 22.11
N PRO A 504 8.93 3.30 22.04
CA PRO A 504 9.41 3.94 20.82
C PRO A 504 10.77 3.39 20.36
N ALA A 505 10.92 3.20 19.05
CA ALA A 505 12.19 2.80 18.44
C ALA A 505 13.09 4.03 18.24
N ARG A 506 14.11 4.17 19.10
CA ARG A 506 15.17 5.21 19.16
C ARG A 506 14.68 6.66 19.40
N GLY A 507 15.44 7.40 20.24
CA GLY A 507 15.14 8.79 20.63
C GLY A 507 14.35 8.93 21.95
N ALA A 508 14.68 8.11 22.96
CA ALA A 508 13.90 7.98 24.18
C ALA A 508 13.64 9.32 24.89
N VAL A 509 12.40 9.79 24.78
CA VAL A 509 11.79 10.72 25.72
C VAL A 509 12.02 10.13 27.13
N PRO A 510 12.47 10.93 28.13
CA PRO A 510 12.82 10.41 29.45
C PRO A 510 11.64 9.67 30.10
N LEU A 511 11.91 8.82 31.09
CA LEU A 511 10.84 8.24 31.90
C LEU A 511 10.17 9.35 32.72
N GLY A 512 8.89 9.59 32.48
CA GLY A 512 8.11 10.57 33.22
C GLY A 512 7.50 9.95 34.47
N LEU A 513 6.56 9.02 34.28
CA LEU A 513 5.81 8.39 35.37
C LEU A 513 5.88 6.85 35.28
N SER A 514 5.97 6.21 36.44
CA SER A 514 5.80 4.76 36.58
C SER A 514 4.85 4.42 37.73
N ARG A 515 4.36 3.17 37.76
CA ARG A 515 3.46 2.65 38.79
C ARG A 515 2.22 3.51 39.00
N VAL A 516 1.59 3.92 37.90
CA VAL A 516 0.46 4.85 37.93
C VAL A 516 -0.79 4.13 38.45
N ARG A 517 -1.17 4.40 39.71
CA ARG A 517 -2.36 3.83 40.34
C ARG A 517 -3.38 4.93 40.61
N CYS A 518 -4.44 4.94 39.81
CA CYS A 518 -5.52 5.91 39.92
C CYS A 518 -6.77 5.27 40.56
N ALA A 519 -7.53 6.07 41.31
CA ALA A 519 -8.90 5.77 41.72
C ALA A 519 -9.87 5.91 40.54
N GLY A 520 -9.52 6.71 39.54
CA GLY A 520 -10.31 7.02 38.35
C GLY A 520 -11.07 8.35 38.45
N THR A 521 -11.10 9.00 39.61
CA THR A 521 -11.79 10.28 39.85
C THR A 521 -10.85 11.48 39.86
N GLU A 522 -9.55 11.25 39.76
CA GLU A 522 -8.54 12.30 39.73
C GLU A 522 -8.72 13.24 38.54
N PRO A 523 -8.38 14.54 38.68
CA PRO A 523 -8.50 15.52 37.60
C PRO A 523 -7.33 15.49 36.62
N ARG A 524 -6.17 14.96 37.06
CA ARG A 524 -4.93 14.86 36.26
C ARG A 524 -4.18 13.59 36.61
N LEU A 525 -3.41 13.06 35.65
CA LEU A 525 -2.60 11.86 35.85
C LEU A 525 -1.57 12.03 36.97
N THR A 526 -0.98 13.22 37.11
CA THR A 526 0.00 13.57 38.16
C THR A 526 -0.59 13.63 39.57
N ARG A 527 -1.92 13.55 39.72
CA ARG A 527 -2.62 13.48 41.01
C ARG A 527 -2.92 12.05 41.46
N CYS A 528 -2.68 11.05 40.61
CA CYS A 528 -2.75 9.65 41.01
C CYS A 528 -1.59 9.28 41.94
N ASN A 529 -1.66 8.10 42.55
CA ASN A 529 -0.52 7.54 43.25
C ASN A 529 0.51 7.06 42.21
N VAL A 530 1.49 7.92 41.92
CA VAL A 530 2.51 7.72 40.89
C VAL A 530 3.89 7.70 41.51
N SER A 531 4.80 6.93 40.92
CA SER A 531 6.23 6.99 41.24
C SER A 531 6.94 7.83 40.18
N ALA A 532 7.54 8.96 40.58
CA ALA A 532 8.48 9.68 39.72
C ALA A 532 9.77 8.88 39.66
N ALA A 533 10.13 8.37 38.48
CA ALA A 533 11.17 7.35 38.36
C ALA A 533 12.58 7.96 38.30
N ALA A 534 13.27 7.99 39.45
CA ALA A 534 14.72 7.98 39.48
C ALA A 534 15.23 6.63 38.89
N LEU A 535 16.06 6.69 37.84
CA LEU A 535 16.82 5.60 37.21
C LEU A 535 16.16 4.20 37.22
N VAL A 536 15.36 3.89 36.20
CA VAL A 536 14.99 2.49 35.86
C VAL A 536 15.82 2.04 34.66
N SER A 537 16.53 0.92 34.81
CA SER A 537 17.35 0.30 33.77
C SER A 537 16.54 -0.02 32.51
N ALA A 538 17.05 0.39 31.34
CA ALA A 538 16.41 0.17 30.05
C ALA A 538 16.39 -1.33 29.70
N GLY A 539 15.20 -1.90 29.47
CA GLY A 539 15.10 -3.22 28.84
C GLY A 539 13.80 -4.02 28.98
N ALA A 540 12.81 -3.65 29.82
CA ALA A 540 11.67 -4.54 30.06
C ALA A 540 10.27 -3.90 30.25
N SER A 541 10.14 -2.57 30.35
CA SER A 541 8.83 -1.93 30.59
C SER A 541 8.20 -1.43 29.29
N ARG A 542 6.95 -1.82 29.01
CA ARG A 542 6.14 -1.28 27.91
C ARG A 542 5.53 0.06 28.33
N ASP A 543 5.05 0.81 27.35
CA ASP A 543 4.43 2.11 27.61
C ASP A 543 2.90 1.94 27.75
N ALA A 544 2.28 2.83 28.52
CA ALA A 544 0.84 2.86 28.70
C ALA A 544 0.14 3.36 27.43
N GLY A 545 -0.79 2.57 26.90
CA GLY A 545 -1.68 2.94 25.79
C GLY A 545 -3.12 3.11 26.23
N VAL A 546 -3.86 3.98 25.54
CA VAL A 546 -5.29 4.23 25.81
C VAL A 546 -6.07 4.39 24.51
N ALA A 547 -7.31 3.89 24.49
CA ALA A 547 -8.32 4.27 23.52
C ALA A 547 -9.55 4.82 24.26
N CYS A 548 -9.92 6.05 23.93
CA CYS A 548 -11.05 6.75 24.53
C CYS A 548 -12.27 6.69 23.61
N SER A 549 -13.48 6.87 24.14
CA SER A 549 -14.71 6.90 23.33
C SER A 549 -14.72 8.02 22.27
N GLY A 550 -13.94 9.07 22.51
CA GLY A 550 -13.71 10.15 21.54
C GLY A 550 -12.77 9.77 20.39
N SER A 551 -12.20 8.56 20.36
CA SER A 551 -11.45 8.04 19.22
C SER A 551 -12.36 7.49 18.12
N LEU A 552 -13.68 7.42 18.34
CA LEU A 552 -14.63 7.01 17.32
C LEU A 552 -14.54 7.94 16.11
N GLN A 553 -14.22 7.36 14.95
CA GLN A 553 -14.11 8.07 13.69
C GLN A 553 -14.72 7.25 12.56
N VAL A 554 -15.12 7.94 11.49
CA VAL A 554 -15.53 7.34 10.23
C VAL A 554 -14.57 7.81 9.14
N ARG A 555 -14.25 6.95 8.17
CA ARG A 555 -13.53 7.32 6.95
C ARG A 555 -14.13 6.63 5.75
N LEU A 556 -13.87 7.20 4.57
CA LEU A 556 -14.16 6.57 3.28
C LEU A 556 -12.85 6.08 2.67
N ALA A 557 -12.71 4.76 2.52
CA ALA A 557 -11.53 4.11 1.99
C ALA A 557 -11.72 3.64 0.54
N ALA A 558 -10.63 3.47 -0.20
CA ALA A 558 -10.63 2.89 -1.55
C ALA A 558 -11.56 3.57 -2.59
N GLY A 559 -11.89 4.85 -2.40
CA GLY A 559 -12.59 5.67 -3.40
C GLY A 559 -11.72 6.79 -3.97
N PRO A 560 -12.25 7.57 -4.94
CA PRO A 560 -11.51 8.58 -5.69
C PRO A 560 -11.08 9.81 -4.86
N GLY A 561 -11.55 9.94 -3.62
CA GLY A 561 -11.20 11.03 -2.71
C GLY A 561 -11.85 10.84 -1.34
N ARG A 562 -11.65 11.79 -0.40
CA ARG A 562 -12.13 11.68 0.99
C ARG A 562 -13.66 11.57 1.15
N CYS A 563 -14.41 12.01 0.14
CA CYS A 563 -15.87 12.09 0.15
C CYS A 563 -16.57 10.98 -0.67
N ALA A 564 -15.84 9.93 -1.07
CA ALA A 564 -16.41 8.75 -1.71
C ALA A 564 -15.57 7.52 -1.39
N GLY A 565 -16.19 6.38 -1.09
CA GLY A 565 -15.48 5.14 -0.81
C GLY A 565 -16.24 4.16 0.09
N ARG A 566 -15.58 3.06 0.47
CA ARG A 566 -16.05 2.09 1.46
C ARG A 566 -16.08 2.73 2.85
N VAL A 567 -17.17 2.51 3.59
CA VAL A 567 -17.36 3.07 4.94
C VAL A 567 -16.58 2.22 5.94
N GLU A 568 -15.63 2.85 6.63
CA GLU A 568 -14.88 2.24 7.71
C GLU A 568 -15.02 3.05 9.00
N LEU A 569 -15.14 2.36 10.14
CA LEU A 569 -15.27 2.92 11.47
C LEU A 569 -14.07 2.55 12.35
N LEU A 570 -13.53 3.52 13.06
CA LEU A 570 -12.55 3.31 14.11
C LEU A 570 -13.29 3.11 15.44
N HIS A 571 -13.18 1.92 16.04
CA HIS A 571 -13.75 1.63 17.35
C HIS A 571 -12.75 0.87 18.21
N ALA A 572 -12.60 1.27 19.47
CA ALA A 572 -11.61 0.71 20.42
C ALA A 572 -10.16 0.65 19.88
N GLY A 573 -9.77 1.58 19.01
CA GLY A 573 -8.43 1.66 18.40
C GLY A 573 -8.21 0.78 17.16
N GLU A 574 -9.27 0.12 16.64
CA GLU A 574 -9.20 -0.73 15.45
C GLU A 574 -10.18 -0.25 14.36
N TRP A 575 -9.70 -0.19 13.11
CA TRP A 575 -10.56 0.05 11.95
C TRP A 575 -11.34 -1.21 11.56
N GLY A 576 -12.59 -1.04 11.17
CA GLY A 576 -13.45 -2.10 10.65
C GLY A 576 -14.54 -1.55 9.73
N THR A 577 -15.22 -2.41 8.99
CA THR A 577 -16.18 -2.04 7.94
C THR A 577 -17.62 -2.00 8.45
N VAL A 578 -18.55 -1.61 7.58
CA VAL A 578 -19.99 -1.57 7.83
C VAL A 578 -20.67 -2.48 6.81
N CYS A 579 -21.62 -3.31 7.25
CA CYS A 579 -22.39 -4.16 6.34
C CYS A 579 -23.43 -3.35 5.54
N ASP A 580 -23.71 -3.79 4.31
CA ASP A 580 -24.71 -3.21 3.42
C ASP A 580 -26.14 -3.75 3.64
N ASP A 581 -26.32 -4.72 4.53
CA ASP A 581 -27.64 -5.17 4.97
C ASP A 581 -28.39 -4.03 5.66
N GLY A 582 -29.52 -3.63 5.06
CA GLY A 582 -30.31 -2.48 5.49
C GLY A 582 -29.73 -1.11 5.11
N TRP A 583 -28.58 -1.06 4.43
CA TRP A 583 -27.87 0.18 4.09
C TRP A 583 -28.61 0.99 3.02
N ASP A 584 -28.96 2.23 3.35
CA ASP A 584 -29.68 3.12 2.45
C ASP A 584 -29.08 4.55 2.37
N LEU A 585 -29.75 5.41 1.60
CA LEU A 585 -29.30 6.79 1.39
C LEU A 585 -29.32 7.63 2.69
N ARG A 586 -30.15 7.28 3.68
CA ARG A 586 -30.22 7.95 4.99
C ARG A 586 -29.01 7.60 5.83
N ASP A 587 -28.55 6.35 5.79
CA ASP A 587 -27.32 5.95 6.46
C ASP A 587 -26.11 6.66 5.85
N ALA A 588 -26.01 6.64 4.51
CA ALA A 588 -24.98 7.39 3.79
C ALA A 588 -25.07 8.91 4.06
N GLN A 589 -26.27 9.47 4.25
CA GLN A 589 -26.45 10.88 4.59
C GLN A 589 -25.82 11.23 5.94
N VAL A 590 -25.91 10.34 6.92
CA VAL A 590 -25.24 10.52 8.21
C VAL A 590 -23.72 10.52 8.03
N VAL A 591 -23.17 9.57 7.24
CA VAL A 591 -21.73 9.51 6.95
C VAL A 591 -21.24 10.77 6.25
N CYS A 592 -21.89 11.17 5.16
CA CYS A 592 -21.50 12.35 4.38
C CYS A 592 -21.53 13.62 5.21
N ARG A 593 -22.55 13.80 6.05
CA ARG A 593 -22.64 14.94 6.94
C ARG A 593 -21.60 14.90 8.05
N GLN A 594 -21.37 13.74 8.65
CA GLN A 594 -20.38 13.55 9.71
C GLN A 594 -18.95 13.87 9.23
N LEU A 595 -18.63 13.54 7.97
CA LEU A 595 -17.35 13.86 7.33
C LEU A 595 -17.25 15.31 6.82
N GLY A 596 -18.33 16.10 6.92
CA GLY A 596 -18.39 17.42 6.30
C GLY A 596 -18.28 17.37 4.77
N CYS A 597 -18.76 16.29 4.15
CA CYS A 597 -18.76 16.05 2.70
C CYS A 597 -20.10 16.40 2.04
N GLY A 598 -20.90 17.26 2.68
CA GLY A 598 -22.21 17.67 2.19
C GLY A 598 -23.28 16.60 2.37
N HIS A 599 -24.10 16.36 1.34
CA HIS A 599 -25.22 15.41 1.38
C HIS A 599 -24.91 14.13 0.60
N ALA A 600 -25.62 13.04 0.88
CA ALA A 600 -25.45 11.77 0.19
C ALA A 600 -26.07 11.80 -1.21
N LEU A 601 -25.30 11.32 -2.19
CA LEU A 601 -25.71 11.10 -3.57
C LEU A 601 -25.97 9.62 -3.85
N GLY A 602 -25.31 8.72 -3.10
CA GLY A 602 -25.46 7.28 -3.25
C GLY A 602 -25.01 6.52 -2.02
N ALA A 603 -25.62 5.35 -1.82
CA ALA A 603 -25.33 4.38 -0.78
C ALA A 603 -25.01 3.01 -1.42
N PRO A 604 -23.87 2.88 -2.12
CA PRO A 604 -23.52 1.63 -2.79
C PRO A 604 -23.23 0.52 -1.77
N GLY A 605 -23.78 -0.66 -1.99
CA GLY A 605 -23.45 -1.89 -1.26
C GLY A 605 -22.48 -2.79 -2.04
N ALA A 606 -22.50 -4.08 -1.71
CA ALA A 606 -21.82 -5.17 -2.38
C ALA A 606 -20.32 -4.92 -2.63
N ALA A 607 -19.66 -4.27 -1.69
CA ALA A 607 -18.25 -3.92 -1.78
C ALA A 607 -17.89 -3.18 -3.10
N HIS A 608 -18.75 -2.26 -3.56
CA HIS A 608 -18.55 -1.48 -4.79
C HIS A 608 -17.15 -0.82 -4.89
N PHE A 609 -16.60 -0.37 -3.76
CA PHE A 609 -15.26 0.22 -3.67
C PHE A 609 -14.17 -0.81 -3.30
N GLY A 610 -14.44 -2.09 -3.51
CA GLY A 610 -13.63 -3.22 -3.08
C GLY A 610 -13.93 -3.67 -1.65
N ALA A 611 -13.73 -4.95 -1.41
CA ALA A 611 -13.90 -5.57 -0.09
C ALA A 611 -12.83 -5.05 0.89
N GLY A 612 -13.24 -4.79 2.12
CA GLY A 612 -12.36 -4.43 3.22
C GLY A 612 -11.72 -5.65 3.88
N ALA A 613 -11.11 -5.41 5.04
CA ALA A 613 -10.46 -6.43 5.84
C ALA A 613 -10.66 -6.13 7.33
N GLY A 614 -10.59 -7.17 8.16
CA GLY A 614 -10.66 -7.04 9.61
C GLY A 614 -12.06 -7.31 10.15
N ARG A 615 -12.52 -6.48 11.10
CA ARG A 615 -13.84 -6.63 11.72
C ARG A 615 -14.89 -5.89 10.91
N ILE A 616 -16.13 -6.38 10.92
CA ILE A 616 -17.30 -5.61 10.50
C ILE A 616 -17.96 -5.10 11.78
N TRP A 617 -18.02 -3.78 11.95
CA TRP A 617 -18.42 -3.16 13.20
C TRP A 617 -19.92 -3.00 13.36
N MET A 618 -20.63 -2.72 12.28
CA MET A 618 -22.06 -2.41 12.31
C MET A 618 -22.79 -3.14 11.18
N ASP A 619 -24.03 -3.51 11.48
CA ASP A 619 -24.95 -4.28 10.64
C ASP A 619 -26.39 -3.87 10.99
N GLU A 620 -27.29 -4.00 10.00
CA GLU A 620 -28.68 -3.52 10.00
C GLU A 620 -28.79 -2.07 10.51
N LEU A 621 -28.02 -1.18 9.89
CA LEU A 621 -28.14 0.25 10.18
C LEU A 621 -29.50 0.75 9.68
N ALA A 622 -30.19 1.50 10.54
CA ALA A 622 -31.50 2.07 10.24
C ALA A 622 -31.56 3.52 10.67
N CYS A 623 -30.67 4.36 10.11
CA CYS A 623 -30.65 5.79 10.40
C CYS A 623 -31.93 6.49 9.88
N GLU A 624 -32.41 7.49 10.61
CA GLU A 624 -33.44 8.41 10.15
C GLU A 624 -32.88 9.44 9.14
N GLY A 625 -31.56 9.69 9.19
CA GLY A 625 -30.78 10.55 8.29
C GLY A 625 -30.32 11.87 8.91
N HIS A 626 -30.65 12.11 10.19
CA HIS A 626 -30.33 13.35 10.91
C HIS A 626 -29.52 13.12 12.19
N GLU A 627 -29.06 11.90 12.43
CA GLU A 627 -28.17 11.51 13.52
C GLU A 627 -26.80 12.17 13.37
N ALA A 628 -26.25 12.68 14.46
CA ALA A 628 -24.98 13.40 14.44
C ALA A 628 -23.78 12.50 14.08
N ALA A 629 -23.89 11.18 14.24
CA ALA A 629 -22.85 10.22 13.90
C ALA A 629 -23.45 8.84 13.60
N LEU A 630 -22.76 8.04 12.79
CA LEU A 630 -23.27 6.74 12.33
C LEU A 630 -23.58 5.76 13.49
N TRP A 631 -22.72 5.74 14.51
CA TRP A 631 -22.90 4.91 15.71
C TRP A 631 -24.01 5.38 16.66
N ARG A 632 -24.75 6.44 16.31
CA ARG A 632 -25.98 6.84 17.02
C ARG A 632 -27.24 6.24 16.40
N CYS A 633 -27.14 5.68 15.20
CA CYS A 633 -28.25 5.04 14.54
C CYS A 633 -28.60 3.70 15.23
N PRO A 634 -29.88 3.29 15.19
CA PRO A 634 -30.27 1.93 15.52
C PRO A 634 -29.46 0.92 14.70
N SER A 635 -28.95 -0.12 15.35
CA SER A 635 -28.18 -1.22 14.74
C SER A 635 -28.22 -2.47 15.61
N ARG A 636 -27.72 -3.60 15.10
CA ARG A 636 -27.56 -4.86 15.88
C ARG A 636 -26.52 -4.78 17.01
N GLY A 637 -25.76 -3.68 17.07
CA GLY A 637 -24.71 -3.43 18.06
C GLY A 637 -23.31 -3.83 17.57
N TRP A 638 -22.28 -3.33 18.25
CA TRP A 638 -20.88 -3.45 17.82
C TRP A 638 -20.42 -4.89 17.59
N GLY A 639 -19.93 -5.17 16.37
CA GLY A 639 -19.34 -6.45 15.98
C GLY A 639 -20.33 -7.61 15.89
N ARG A 640 -21.64 -7.33 15.89
CA ARG A 640 -22.70 -8.34 15.72
C ARG A 640 -23.25 -8.24 14.32
N HIS A 641 -22.90 -9.20 13.47
CA HIS A 641 -23.29 -9.26 12.07
C HIS A 641 -23.26 -10.72 11.58
N ASP A 642 -23.96 -11.00 10.49
CA ASP A 642 -23.86 -12.23 9.70
C ASP A 642 -23.23 -12.02 8.30
N CYS A 643 -22.82 -10.79 8.00
CA CYS A 643 -22.18 -10.40 6.74
C CYS A 643 -20.71 -10.83 6.60
N GLY A 644 -20.23 -10.90 5.37
CA GLY A 644 -18.81 -10.95 5.00
C GLY A 644 -18.34 -9.69 4.25
N HIS A 645 -17.04 -9.53 4.00
CA HIS A 645 -16.50 -8.30 3.37
C HIS A 645 -16.96 -8.03 1.92
N LYS A 646 -17.63 -8.98 1.28
CA LYS A 646 -18.33 -8.77 0.00
C LYS A 646 -19.56 -7.86 0.15
N GLU A 647 -20.07 -7.72 1.37
CA GLU A 647 -21.23 -6.92 1.79
C GLU A 647 -20.77 -5.61 2.45
N ASP A 648 -19.52 -5.18 2.22
CA ASP A 648 -19.07 -3.91 2.79
C ASP A 648 -19.75 -2.73 2.10
N ALA A 649 -20.40 -1.89 2.90
CA ALA A 649 -21.10 -0.70 2.47
C ALA A 649 -20.15 0.44 2.04
N GLY A 650 -20.62 1.25 1.10
CA GLY A 650 -19.95 2.46 0.63
C GLY A 650 -20.85 3.68 0.67
N ALA A 651 -20.23 4.87 0.56
CA ALA A 651 -20.93 6.14 0.46
C ALA A 651 -20.35 6.99 -0.68
N LEU A 652 -21.24 7.74 -1.35
CA LEU A 652 -20.90 8.75 -2.35
C LEU A 652 -21.55 10.07 -1.94
N CYS A 653 -20.74 11.09 -1.63
CA CYS A 653 -21.22 12.37 -1.10
C CYS A 653 -21.18 13.51 -2.13
N SER A 654 -21.86 14.63 -1.89
CA SER A 654 -21.97 15.75 -2.83
C SER A 654 -20.64 16.44 -3.11
N GLU A 655 -19.78 16.53 -2.09
CA GLU A 655 -18.42 17.07 -2.22
C GLU A 655 -17.42 16.02 -2.75
N SER A 656 -17.91 14.88 -3.26
CA SER A 656 -17.04 13.95 -3.99
C SER A 656 -16.59 14.57 -5.30
N VAL A 657 -15.27 14.53 -5.49
CA VAL A 657 -14.63 15.06 -6.69
C VAL A 657 -13.83 13.96 -7.38
N ALA A 658 -13.95 13.89 -8.69
CA ALA A 658 -13.24 12.92 -9.53
C ALA A 658 -12.88 13.56 -10.88
N LEU A 659 -11.83 13.07 -11.52
CA LEU A 659 -11.40 13.53 -12.85
C LEU A 659 -11.54 12.42 -13.86
N ARG A 660 -11.92 12.79 -15.10
CA ARG A 660 -11.87 11.87 -16.25
C ARG A 660 -11.56 12.61 -17.53
N LEU A 661 -11.05 11.84 -18.51
CA LEU A 661 -10.94 12.28 -19.90
C LEU A 661 -12.02 11.61 -20.75
N ARG A 662 -12.71 12.39 -21.57
CA ARG A 662 -13.82 11.91 -22.39
C ARG A 662 -13.58 12.19 -23.87
N GLY A 663 -13.85 11.22 -24.73
CA GLY A 663 -13.93 11.38 -26.19
C GLY A 663 -12.61 11.54 -26.95
N GLY A 664 -11.45 11.23 -26.33
CA GLY A 664 -10.16 11.19 -27.03
C GLY A 664 -9.73 9.81 -27.52
N ALA A 665 -8.68 9.78 -28.33
CA ALA A 665 -8.18 8.58 -29.02
C ALA A 665 -7.41 7.59 -28.10
N GLY A 666 -7.40 7.83 -26.79
CA GLY A 666 -6.75 7.00 -25.77
C GLY A 666 -7.04 7.51 -24.36
N PRO A 667 -6.65 6.78 -23.29
CA PRO A 667 -7.00 7.12 -21.90
C PRO A 667 -6.35 8.42 -21.40
N CYS A 668 -5.36 8.93 -22.13
CA CYS A 668 -4.53 10.08 -21.76
C CYS A 668 -4.70 11.30 -22.67
N ALA A 669 -5.79 11.34 -23.45
CA ALA A 669 -6.19 12.50 -24.22
C ALA A 669 -7.71 12.61 -24.22
N GLY A 670 -8.26 13.82 -24.11
CA GLY A 670 -9.70 14.04 -24.19
C GLY A 670 -10.17 15.34 -23.55
N TRP A 671 -11.49 15.52 -23.53
CA TRP A 671 -12.15 16.58 -22.76
C TRP A 671 -11.99 16.30 -21.27
N LEU A 672 -11.51 17.28 -20.52
CA LEU A 672 -11.36 17.18 -19.08
C LEU A 672 -12.70 17.51 -18.39
N ASP A 673 -13.29 16.49 -17.78
CA ASP A 673 -14.46 16.65 -16.92
C ASP A 673 -14.06 16.45 -15.44
N VAL A 674 -14.74 17.19 -14.58
CA VAL A 674 -14.73 17.00 -13.13
C VAL A 674 -16.11 16.56 -12.65
N PHE A 675 -16.15 15.55 -11.77
CA PHE A 675 -17.35 15.17 -11.06
C PHE A 675 -17.53 16.08 -9.85
N HIS A 676 -18.70 16.67 -9.70
CA HIS A 676 -19.06 17.46 -8.53
C HIS A 676 -20.57 17.48 -8.38
N ASN A 677 -21.07 17.34 -7.15
CA ASN A 677 -22.50 17.39 -6.83
C ASN A 677 -23.36 16.48 -7.74
N GLY A 678 -22.91 15.24 -7.95
CA GLY A 678 -23.67 14.21 -8.68
C GLY A 678 -23.61 14.29 -10.20
N THR A 679 -22.90 15.28 -10.77
CA THR A 679 -22.83 15.46 -12.22
C THR A 679 -21.40 15.70 -12.70
N TRP A 680 -21.08 15.15 -13.87
CA TRP A 680 -19.86 15.48 -14.58
C TRP A 680 -20.02 16.81 -15.32
N GLY A 681 -19.06 17.71 -15.15
CA GLY A 681 -19.03 18.99 -15.85
C GLY A 681 -17.63 19.38 -16.32
N ALA A 682 -17.56 20.26 -17.30
CA ALA A 682 -16.32 20.67 -17.93
C ALA A 682 -15.45 21.58 -17.03
N VAL A 683 -14.14 21.55 -17.27
CA VAL A 683 -13.13 22.44 -16.69
C VAL A 683 -12.70 23.50 -17.71
N CYS A 684 -12.52 24.74 -17.28
CA CYS A 684 -12.18 25.85 -18.17
C CYS A 684 -10.66 25.96 -18.42
N SER A 685 -10.29 26.34 -19.65
CA SER A 685 -8.90 26.39 -20.13
C SER A 685 -8.13 27.68 -19.81
N ASN A 686 -8.82 28.76 -19.48
CA ASN A 686 -8.30 30.13 -19.42
C ASN A 686 -7.09 30.38 -18.47
N ALA A 687 -6.95 29.60 -17.39
CA ALA A 687 -5.84 29.72 -16.43
C ALA A 687 -4.98 28.45 -16.30
N LEU A 688 -5.30 27.38 -17.04
CA LEU A 688 -4.53 26.14 -16.99
C LEU A 688 -3.16 26.33 -17.66
N LYS A 689 -2.11 26.29 -16.83
CA LYS A 689 -0.70 26.38 -17.26
C LYS A 689 -0.01 25.03 -17.14
N ASP A 690 1.22 24.94 -17.63
CA ASP A 690 2.04 23.71 -17.61
C ASP A 690 2.09 23.02 -16.25
N ALA A 691 2.13 23.79 -15.15
CA ALA A 691 2.10 23.26 -13.79
C ALA A 691 0.80 22.51 -13.50
N SER A 692 -0.36 23.12 -13.80
CA SER A 692 -1.68 22.50 -13.63
C SER A 692 -1.82 21.25 -14.50
N LEU A 693 -1.36 21.31 -15.76
CA LEU A 693 -1.44 20.18 -16.69
C LEU A 693 -0.55 19.01 -16.27
N SER A 694 0.64 19.28 -15.74
CA SER A 694 1.54 18.24 -15.21
C SER A 694 0.86 17.50 -14.04
N ILE A 695 0.24 18.24 -13.12
CA ILE A 695 -0.47 17.68 -11.96
C ILE A 695 -1.70 16.87 -12.40
N ILE A 696 -2.51 17.40 -13.32
CA ILE A 696 -3.69 16.69 -13.84
C ILE A 696 -3.28 15.38 -14.52
N CYS A 697 -2.26 15.41 -15.38
CA CYS A 697 -1.76 14.22 -16.07
C CYS A 697 -1.18 13.18 -15.10
N GLN A 698 -0.47 13.63 -14.07
CA GLN A 698 0.06 12.74 -13.04
C GLN A 698 -1.06 12.11 -12.21
N GLN A 699 -2.08 12.89 -11.84
CA GLN A 699 -3.24 12.42 -11.08
C GLN A 699 -4.10 11.42 -11.88
N LEU A 700 -4.16 11.57 -13.21
CA LEU A 700 -4.83 10.64 -14.11
C LEU A 700 -3.99 9.38 -14.43
N GLY A 701 -2.76 9.28 -13.91
CA GLY A 701 -1.86 8.16 -14.20
C GLY A 701 -1.29 8.17 -15.63
N CYS A 702 -1.31 9.33 -16.30
CA CYS A 702 -1.04 9.49 -17.73
C CYS A 702 0.35 10.03 -18.08
N GLY A 703 1.18 10.32 -17.07
CA GLY A 703 2.55 10.84 -17.23
C GLY A 703 2.77 12.21 -16.61
N GLU A 704 4.01 12.72 -16.67
CA GLU A 704 4.44 13.93 -15.93
C GLU A 704 4.22 15.25 -16.68
N ARG A 705 3.81 15.20 -17.95
CA ARG A 705 3.66 16.39 -18.80
C ARG A 705 2.33 16.32 -19.55
N GLY A 706 1.72 17.48 -19.80
CA GLY A 706 0.56 17.60 -20.67
C GLY A 706 0.50 18.98 -21.32
N TRP A 707 -0.25 19.07 -22.42
CA TRP A 707 -0.50 20.31 -23.15
C TRP A 707 -1.97 20.44 -23.53
N LEU A 708 -2.39 21.68 -23.80
CA LEU A 708 -3.72 22.00 -24.31
C LEU A 708 -3.74 21.81 -25.83
N GLU A 709 -4.80 21.19 -26.37
CA GLU A 709 -5.04 21.19 -27.81
C GLU A 709 -6.18 22.13 -28.19
N ASN A 710 -5.98 22.92 -29.24
CA ASN A 710 -7.05 23.71 -29.86
C ASN A 710 -7.87 22.82 -30.81
N ARG A 711 -9.01 22.29 -30.35
CA ARG A 711 -10.01 21.65 -31.22
C ARG A 711 -11.23 22.57 -31.45
N PRO A 712 -11.85 22.59 -32.65
CA PRO A 712 -12.99 23.47 -32.93
C PRO A 712 -14.25 23.02 -32.17
N GLY A 713 -15.06 24.01 -31.79
CA GLY A 713 -16.08 23.93 -30.73
C GLY A 713 -17.06 22.76 -30.80
N HIS A 714 -17.15 22.07 -29.67
CA HIS A 714 -18.28 21.21 -29.33
C HIS A 714 -19.44 22.09 -28.82
N THR A 715 -20.66 21.90 -29.34
CA THR A 715 -21.87 22.49 -28.75
C THR A 715 -22.31 21.64 -27.57
N SER A 716 -21.54 21.69 -26.48
CA SER A 716 -21.99 21.22 -25.18
C SER A 716 -22.84 22.35 -24.58
N LEU A 717 -24.13 22.10 -24.41
CA LEU A 717 -25.01 22.86 -23.48
C LEU A 717 -24.86 22.28 -22.05
N GLY A 718 -23.70 21.70 -21.73
CA GLY A 718 -23.45 20.94 -20.51
C GLY A 718 -23.04 21.81 -19.32
N THR A 719 -23.10 21.21 -18.13
CA THR A 719 -22.59 21.78 -16.88
C THR A 719 -21.08 22.03 -17.01
N SER A 720 -20.59 23.19 -16.58
CA SER A 720 -19.16 23.50 -16.44
C SER A 720 -18.92 23.97 -15.03
N TRP A 721 -18.02 23.33 -14.30
CA TRP A 721 -18.01 23.38 -12.83
C TRP A 721 -16.99 24.32 -12.23
N VAL A 722 -15.81 24.45 -12.84
CA VAL A 722 -14.67 25.11 -12.22
C VAL A 722 -13.87 25.91 -13.24
N ASP A 723 -13.51 27.13 -12.86
CA ASP A 723 -12.76 28.09 -13.66
C ASP A 723 -11.52 28.61 -12.92
N ASN A 724 -10.58 29.20 -13.66
CA ASN A 724 -9.40 29.91 -13.15
C ASN A 724 -8.48 29.06 -12.24
N ILE A 725 -8.22 27.80 -12.61
CA ILE A 725 -7.36 26.90 -11.84
C ILE A 725 -5.88 27.28 -11.96
N GLN A 726 -5.23 27.58 -10.83
CA GLN A 726 -3.84 28.06 -10.78
C GLN A 726 -2.95 27.19 -9.88
N CYS A 727 -2.48 26.06 -10.39
CA CYS A 727 -1.61 25.18 -9.62
C CYS A 727 -0.17 25.70 -9.51
N ARG A 728 0.50 25.37 -8.39
CA ARG A 728 1.93 25.65 -8.17
C ARG A 728 2.68 24.32 -7.99
N ARG A 729 3.64 24.00 -8.88
CA ARG A 729 4.40 22.73 -8.88
C ARG A 729 5.04 22.35 -7.53
N LEU A 730 5.38 23.33 -6.69
CA LEU A 730 6.05 23.12 -5.40
C LEU A 730 5.07 22.96 -4.22
N ARG A 731 3.77 23.10 -4.44
CA ARG A 731 2.75 23.07 -3.38
C ARG A 731 1.57 22.15 -3.66
N SER A 732 1.26 21.87 -4.92
CA SER A 732 0.10 21.08 -5.31
C SER A 732 0.58 19.76 -5.93
N SER A 733 0.24 18.63 -5.30
CA SER A 733 0.46 17.28 -5.84
C SER A 733 -0.79 16.73 -6.55
N THR A 734 -1.95 17.31 -6.27
CA THR A 734 -3.24 17.00 -6.91
C THR A 734 -3.94 18.29 -7.33
N LEU A 735 -4.89 18.19 -8.26
CA LEU A 735 -5.70 19.32 -8.73
C LEU A 735 -6.48 19.98 -7.57
N TRP A 736 -6.86 19.18 -6.55
CA TRP A 736 -7.66 19.60 -5.40
C TRP A 736 -6.94 20.62 -4.49
N GLN A 737 -5.62 20.70 -4.60
CA GLN A 737 -4.75 21.63 -3.87
C GLN A 737 -4.44 22.90 -4.66
N CYS A 738 -5.09 23.11 -5.80
CA CYS A 738 -4.88 24.28 -6.63
C CYS A 738 -5.94 25.34 -6.32
N PRO A 739 -5.55 26.60 -6.10
CA PRO A 739 -6.51 27.70 -6.07
C PRO A 739 -7.35 27.76 -7.36
N SER A 740 -8.64 28.02 -7.24
CA SER A 740 -9.55 28.26 -8.36
C SER A 740 -10.65 29.27 -8.01
N ALA A 741 -11.49 29.59 -8.99
CA ALA A 741 -12.78 30.22 -8.72
C ALA A 741 -13.73 29.25 -7.98
N PRO A 742 -14.74 29.75 -7.25
CA PRO A 742 -15.78 28.93 -6.63
C PRO A 742 -16.54 28.08 -7.64
N TRP A 743 -17.00 26.92 -7.21
CA TRP A 743 -17.77 25.99 -8.04
C TRP A 743 -19.12 26.59 -8.47
N HIS A 744 -19.40 26.59 -9.78
CA HIS A 744 -20.66 27.07 -10.33
C HIS A 744 -21.01 26.27 -11.59
N PRO A 745 -22.28 25.87 -11.85
CA PRO A 745 -22.65 24.98 -12.96
C PRO A 745 -22.49 25.57 -14.37
N HIS A 746 -22.19 26.87 -14.47
CA HIS A 746 -21.89 27.59 -15.71
C HIS A 746 -20.64 28.43 -15.55
N SER A 747 -19.55 27.81 -15.11
CA SER A 747 -18.28 28.51 -14.87
C SER A 747 -17.55 28.88 -16.16
N CYS A 748 -17.66 28.06 -17.22
CA CYS A 748 -16.98 28.33 -18.49
C CYS A 748 -17.83 29.17 -19.43
N THR A 749 -17.20 30.10 -20.17
CA THR A 749 -17.84 30.69 -21.34
C THR A 749 -17.79 29.73 -22.53
N ARG A 750 -18.63 29.97 -23.56
CA ARG A 750 -18.82 29.03 -24.66
C ARG A 750 -17.51 28.80 -25.42
N GLY A 751 -17.02 27.55 -25.40
CA GLY A 751 -15.79 27.15 -26.07
C GLY A 751 -14.52 27.23 -25.22
N GLU A 752 -14.64 27.58 -23.93
CA GLU A 752 -13.50 27.53 -22.98
C GLU A 752 -13.28 26.15 -22.34
N GLU A 753 -14.16 25.18 -22.61
CA GLU A 753 -14.00 23.78 -22.19
C GLU A 753 -12.66 23.22 -22.68
N VAL A 754 -11.92 22.56 -21.79
CA VAL A 754 -10.53 22.19 -22.07
C VAL A 754 -10.38 20.78 -22.63
N TRP A 755 -9.60 20.67 -23.70
CA TRP A 755 -9.05 19.40 -24.19
C TRP A 755 -7.59 19.30 -23.78
N ILE A 756 -7.23 18.23 -23.06
CA ILE A 756 -5.85 17.98 -22.64
C ILE A 756 -5.30 16.73 -23.31
N THR A 757 -3.99 16.71 -23.51
CA THR A 757 -3.23 15.53 -23.95
C THR A 757 -1.98 15.40 -23.10
N CYS A 758 -1.77 14.23 -22.52
CA CYS A 758 -0.64 13.93 -21.64
C CYS A 758 0.47 13.19 -22.41
N ALA A 759 1.72 13.47 -22.06
CA ALA A 759 2.90 12.82 -22.61
C ALA A 759 3.17 11.51 -21.85
N GLY A 760 2.81 10.38 -22.47
CA GLY A 760 3.17 9.03 -22.02
C GLY A 760 3.81 8.23 -23.16
N ARG A 761 4.71 7.29 -22.83
CA ARG A 761 5.25 6.32 -23.79
C ARG A 761 4.11 5.48 -24.39
N PRO A 762 4.23 4.96 -25.63
CA PRO A 762 3.36 3.88 -26.09
C PRO A 762 3.56 2.70 -25.13
N TRP A 763 2.48 2.28 -24.47
CA TRP A 763 2.45 1.14 -23.57
C TRP A 763 3.09 -0.11 -24.21
N THR A 764 4.17 -0.61 -23.63
CA THR A 764 4.53 -2.04 -23.75
C THR A 764 3.88 -2.73 -22.55
N ALA A 765 2.92 -3.60 -22.83
CA ALA A 765 2.12 -4.30 -21.84
C ALA A 765 2.98 -5.15 -20.88
N THR A 766 2.82 -4.92 -19.59
CA THR A 766 3.03 -5.92 -18.54
C THR A 766 1.67 -6.17 -17.90
N GLN A 767 1.30 -7.44 -17.79
CA GLN A 767 -0.01 -7.96 -17.37
C GLN A 767 -0.31 -7.74 -15.88
N ASP A 768 -1.61 -7.89 -15.58
CA ASP A 768 -2.34 -7.87 -14.30
C ASP A 768 -2.62 -6.50 -13.67
N SER A 769 -3.87 -6.08 -13.42
CA SER A 769 -5.16 -6.76 -13.46
C SER A 769 -6.29 -5.72 -13.61
N GLY A 770 -7.17 -5.92 -14.60
CA GLY A 770 -8.35 -5.07 -14.87
C GLY A 770 -8.44 -4.60 -16.32
N GLU A 771 -8.72 -5.51 -17.27
CA GLU A 771 -8.85 -5.18 -18.70
C GLU A 771 -10.12 -4.34 -18.98
N ALA A 772 -9.97 -3.02 -19.11
CA ALA A 772 -10.79 -2.26 -20.05
C ALA A 772 -10.17 -2.41 -21.45
N LEU A 773 -10.88 -3.07 -22.37
CA LEU A 773 -10.41 -3.28 -23.74
C LEU A 773 -10.27 -1.96 -24.51
N ASN A 774 -9.09 -1.74 -25.09
CA ASN A 774 -8.76 -0.60 -25.93
C ASN A 774 -9.26 -0.82 -27.37
N CYS A 775 -10.36 -0.16 -27.72
CA CYS A 775 -10.94 -0.12 -29.05
C CYS A 775 -10.25 0.92 -29.96
N SER A 776 -9.12 0.55 -30.57
CA SER A 776 -8.33 1.50 -31.40
C SER A 776 -7.76 0.92 -32.70
N SER A 777 -8.12 -0.30 -33.12
CA SER A 777 -7.72 -0.81 -34.44
C SER A 777 -8.94 -1.27 -35.25
N MET A 778 -8.86 -1.11 -36.57
CA MET A 778 -9.92 -1.40 -37.54
C MET A 778 -10.12 -2.93 -37.71
N GLY A 779 -10.29 -3.63 -36.58
CA GLY A 779 -10.42 -5.09 -36.45
C GLY A 779 -10.22 -5.68 -35.05
N SER A 780 -10.26 -4.93 -33.93
CA SER A 780 -10.00 -5.51 -32.59
C SER A 780 -10.95 -5.06 -31.47
N CYS A 781 -12.19 -4.70 -31.78
CA CYS A 781 -13.26 -4.73 -30.77
C CYS A 781 -14.08 -5.98 -30.98
N PRO A 782 -14.52 -6.63 -29.89
CA PRO A 782 -15.55 -7.65 -30.00
C PRO A 782 -16.77 -7.10 -30.75
N GLU A 783 -17.39 -7.89 -31.61
CA GLU A 783 -18.64 -7.47 -32.26
C GLU A 783 -19.74 -7.30 -31.18
N GLU A 784 -20.73 -6.46 -31.46
CA GLU A 784 -21.85 -6.24 -30.54
C GLU A 784 -22.55 -7.58 -30.23
N GLY A 785 -22.61 -7.95 -28.95
CA GLY A 785 -23.11 -9.25 -28.52
C GLY A 785 -22.11 -10.41 -28.59
N GLU A 786 -20.81 -10.13 -28.75
CA GLU A 786 -19.76 -11.13 -28.57
C GLU A 786 -19.77 -11.67 -27.13
N LEU A 787 -19.60 -12.98 -26.99
CA LEU A 787 -19.78 -13.71 -25.73
C LEU A 787 -18.47 -14.37 -25.31
N ARG A 788 -18.16 -14.30 -24.00
CA ARG A 788 -17.05 -15.03 -23.38
C ARG A 788 -17.48 -15.65 -22.05
N VAL A 789 -16.72 -16.64 -21.58
CA VAL A 789 -16.86 -17.21 -20.24
C VAL A 789 -15.58 -17.01 -19.41
N ARG A 790 -15.73 -16.72 -18.11
CA ARG A 790 -14.63 -16.45 -17.18
C ARG A 790 -14.79 -17.21 -15.86
N GLY A 791 -13.67 -17.58 -15.22
CA GLY A 791 -13.68 -18.22 -13.90
C GLY A 791 -13.91 -19.74 -13.87
N GLY A 792 -14.11 -20.39 -15.03
CA GLY A 792 -14.13 -21.86 -15.14
C GLY A 792 -12.74 -22.46 -15.38
N GLU A 793 -12.65 -23.79 -15.27
CA GLU A 793 -11.40 -24.56 -15.46
C GLU A 793 -10.95 -24.60 -16.93
N ASP A 794 -11.88 -24.35 -17.86
CA ASP A 794 -11.64 -24.35 -19.30
C ASP A 794 -12.48 -23.28 -20.04
N ARG A 795 -12.27 -23.15 -21.34
CA ARG A 795 -13.03 -22.21 -22.20
C ARG A 795 -14.49 -22.59 -22.43
N CYS A 796 -14.94 -23.72 -21.88
CA CYS A 796 -16.28 -24.29 -22.05
C CYS A 796 -17.06 -24.31 -20.73
N SER A 797 -16.54 -23.65 -19.70
CA SER A 797 -17.19 -23.46 -18.41
C SER A 797 -16.82 -22.09 -17.82
N GLY A 798 -17.74 -21.47 -17.09
CA GLY A 798 -17.50 -20.17 -16.46
C GLY A 798 -18.71 -19.26 -16.41
N ARG A 799 -18.55 -18.12 -15.74
CA ARG A 799 -19.48 -16.98 -15.73
C ARG A 799 -19.62 -16.40 -17.13
N VAL A 800 -20.84 -16.14 -17.57
CA VAL A 800 -21.16 -15.62 -18.90
C VAL A 800 -21.02 -14.10 -18.92
N GLU A 801 -20.25 -13.58 -19.88
CA GLU A 801 -20.07 -12.15 -20.10
C GLU A 801 -20.33 -11.83 -21.58
N LEU A 802 -21.02 -10.71 -21.86
CA LEU A 802 -21.24 -10.20 -23.21
C LEU A 802 -20.68 -8.79 -23.39
N TRP A 803 -20.28 -8.50 -24.62
CA TRP A 803 -19.85 -7.16 -25.03
C TRP A 803 -21.05 -6.32 -25.48
N HIS A 804 -21.30 -5.23 -24.78
CA HIS A 804 -22.33 -4.24 -25.13
C HIS A 804 -21.86 -2.82 -24.82
N ALA A 805 -22.20 -1.87 -25.69
CA ALA A 805 -21.95 -0.43 -25.49
C ALA A 805 -20.49 -0.07 -25.09
N GLY A 806 -19.51 -0.83 -25.60
CA GLY A 806 -18.08 -0.58 -25.36
C GLY A 806 -17.51 -1.15 -24.07
N SER A 807 -18.23 -2.06 -23.38
CA SER A 807 -17.70 -2.76 -22.21
C SER A 807 -18.26 -4.19 -22.07
N TRP A 808 -17.49 -5.06 -21.42
CA TRP A 808 -17.99 -6.36 -20.99
C TRP A 808 -18.91 -6.18 -19.78
N GLY A 809 -20.01 -6.92 -19.78
CA GLY A 809 -20.90 -7.03 -18.63
C GLY A 809 -21.45 -8.45 -18.49
N THR A 810 -22.01 -8.73 -17.34
CA THR A 810 -22.45 -10.08 -16.95
C THR A 810 -23.92 -10.31 -17.29
N VAL A 811 -24.40 -11.54 -17.09
CA VAL A 811 -25.79 -11.94 -17.28
C VAL A 811 -26.36 -12.34 -15.93
N CYS A 812 -27.58 -11.91 -15.62
CA CYS A 812 -28.28 -12.33 -14.42
C CYS A 812 -28.77 -13.78 -14.52
N ASP A 813 -28.76 -14.50 -13.40
CA ASP A 813 -29.25 -15.86 -13.27
C ASP A 813 -30.78 -15.95 -13.03
N ASP A 814 -31.46 -14.81 -12.93
CA ASP A 814 -32.92 -14.74 -12.93
C ASP A 814 -33.49 -15.26 -14.26
N SER A 815 -34.36 -16.28 -14.13
CA SER A 815 -34.88 -17.10 -15.23
C SER A 815 -33.83 -17.86 -16.06
N TRP A 816 -32.56 -17.88 -15.64
CA TRP A 816 -31.49 -18.55 -16.37
C TRP A 816 -31.62 -20.08 -16.32
N ASP A 817 -31.89 -20.69 -17.47
CA ASP A 817 -32.15 -22.11 -17.57
C ASP A 817 -31.25 -22.85 -18.58
N LEU A 818 -31.46 -24.16 -18.72
CA LEU A 818 -30.65 -24.99 -19.60
C LEU A 818 -30.83 -24.63 -21.09
N ALA A 819 -31.95 -24.03 -21.47
CA ALA A 819 -32.17 -23.55 -22.84
C ALA A 819 -31.32 -22.30 -23.12
N ASP A 820 -31.15 -21.40 -22.14
CA ASP A 820 -30.22 -20.27 -22.25
C ASP A 820 -28.77 -20.76 -22.34
N ALA A 821 -28.39 -21.70 -21.47
CA ALA A 821 -27.07 -22.32 -21.48
C ALA A 821 -26.79 -23.07 -22.80
N GLU A 822 -27.80 -23.69 -23.42
CA GLU A 822 -27.66 -24.38 -24.72
C GLU A 822 -27.28 -23.39 -25.84
N VAL A 823 -27.88 -22.19 -25.84
CA VAL A 823 -27.51 -21.11 -26.77
C VAL A 823 -26.06 -20.69 -26.55
N VAL A 824 -25.65 -20.48 -25.29
CA VAL A 824 -24.28 -20.08 -24.93
C VAL A 824 -23.25 -21.14 -25.34
N CYS A 825 -23.46 -22.40 -24.96
CA CYS A 825 -22.55 -23.50 -25.27
C CYS A 825 -22.41 -23.73 -26.77
N ARG A 826 -23.49 -23.55 -27.53
CA ARG A 826 -23.47 -23.60 -28.99
C ARG A 826 -22.75 -22.40 -29.60
N GLN A 827 -22.95 -21.19 -29.06
CA GLN A 827 -22.26 -19.97 -29.52
C GLN A 827 -20.74 -20.05 -29.26
N LEU A 828 -20.32 -20.71 -28.17
CA LEU A 828 -18.91 -20.98 -27.84
C LEU A 828 -18.28 -22.12 -28.67
N GLY A 829 -19.10 -22.91 -29.38
CA GLY A 829 -18.63 -24.11 -30.10
C GLY A 829 -18.22 -25.27 -29.17
N CYS A 830 -18.71 -25.28 -27.93
CA CYS A 830 -18.37 -26.24 -26.88
C CYS A 830 -19.33 -27.43 -26.78
N GLY A 831 -20.17 -27.65 -27.79
CA GLY A 831 -21.18 -28.70 -27.82
C GLY A 831 -22.45 -28.33 -27.04
N ARG A 832 -23.16 -29.34 -26.53
CA ARG A 832 -24.40 -29.18 -25.75
C ARG A 832 -24.13 -28.60 -24.35
N ALA A 833 -25.12 -27.91 -23.78
CA ALA A 833 -25.09 -27.53 -22.38
C ALA A 833 -25.24 -28.76 -21.47
N VAL A 834 -24.43 -28.77 -20.42
CA VAL A 834 -24.49 -29.77 -19.34
C VAL A 834 -25.19 -29.17 -18.13
N ASP A 835 -24.92 -27.89 -17.84
CA ASP A 835 -25.48 -27.21 -16.68
C ASP A 835 -25.62 -25.69 -16.91
N ALA A 836 -26.68 -25.12 -16.34
CA ALA A 836 -26.93 -23.68 -16.24
C ALA A 836 -26.72 -23.28 -14.78
N VAL A 837 -25.65 -22.54 -14.52
CA VAL A 837 -25.13 -22.35 -13.16
C VAL A 837 -25.52 -20.96 -12.65
N ALA A 838 -26.13 -20.93 -11.48
CA ALA A 838 -26.61 -19.72 -10.80
C ALA A 838 -25.68 -19.31 -9.64
N GLY A 839 -25.89 -18.11 -9.08
CA GLY A 839 -25.31 -17.65 -7.83
C GLY A 839 -23.84 -17.28 -7.92
N ALA A 840 -23.37 -16.80 -9.08
CA ALA A 840 -21.98 -16.43 -9.32
C ALA A 840 -20.97 -17.53 -8.94
N ALA A 841 -21.31 -18.80 -9.20
CA ALA A 841 -20.51 -19.96 -8.78
C ALA A 841 -19.07 -19.99 -9.34
N PHE A 842 -18.82 -19.28 -10.45
CA PHE A 842 -17.49 -19.08 -11.04
C PHE A 842 -16.83 -17.76 -10.61
N GLY A 843 -17.30 -17.21 -9.49
CA GLY A 843 -16.95 -15.90 -8.96
C GLY A 843 -17.87 -14.79 -9.50
N PRO A 844 -18.05 -13.69 -8.73
CA PRO A 844 -18.74 -12.51 -9.21
C PRO A 844 -17.91 -11.81 -10.30
N GLY A 845 -18.60 -11.24 -11.28
CA GLY A 845 -18.01 -10.36 -12.29
C GLY A 845 -17.83 -8.94 -11.79
N SER A 846 -17.52 -8.05 -12.72
CA SER A 846 -17.32 -6.63 -12.45
C SER A 846 -17.89 -5.82 -13.61
N GLY A 847 -18.53 -4.69 -13.31
CA GLY A 847 -19.09 -3.80 -14.32
C GLY A 847 -20.62 -3.88 -14.38
N PRO A 848 -21.24 -3.56 -15.52
CA PRO A 848 -22.70 -3.64 -15.67
C PRO A 848 -23.19 -5.09 -15.79
N VAL A 849 -24.37 -5.39 -15.23
CA VAL A 849 -25.15 -6.59 -15.57
C VAL A 849 -25.99 -6.23 -16.80
N TRP A 850 -25.68 -6.84 -17.94
CA TRP A 850 -26.25 -6.43 -19.22
C TRP A 850 -27.60 -7.04 -19.52
N LEU A 851 -27.77 -8.33 -19.20
CA LEU A 851 -28.97 -9.09 -19.48
C LEU A 851 -29.59 -9.58 -18.18
N ASP A 852 -30.91 -9.51 -18.14
CA ASP A 852 -31.76 -9.91 -17.03
C ASP A 852 -33.06 -10.54 -17.58
N GLU A 853 -33.61 -11.51 -16.86
CA GLU A 853 -34.75 -12.37 -17.25
C GLU A 853 -34.59 -12.95 -18.67
N VAL A 854 -33.46 -13.60 -18.91
CA VAL A 854 -33.18 -14.21 -20.22
C VAL A 854 -34.11 -15.41 -20.41
N GLY A 855 -34.77 -15.48 -21.56
CA GLY A 855 -35.75 -16.54 -21.86
C GLY A 855 -35.60 -17.11 -23.26
N CYS A 856 -34.44 -17.72 -23.56
CA CYS A 856 -34.19 -18.40 -24.81
C CYS A 856 -35.07 -19.66 -24.96
N ARG A 857 -35.33 -20.07 -26.21
CA ARG A 857 -35.94 -21.36 -26.57
C ARG A 857 -34.91 -22.48 -26.74
N GLY A 858 -33.61 -22.17 -26.67
CA GLY A 858 -32.50 -23.10 -26.92
C GLY A 858 -32.12 -23.27 -28.39
N SER A 859 -32.78 -22.57 -29.31
CA SER A 859 -32.57 -22.71 -30.77
C SER A 859 -32.01 -21.43 -31.42
N GLU A 860 -31.89 -20.36 -30.64
CA GLU A 860 -31.42 -19.03 -31.02
C GLU A 860 -29.93 -19.03 -31.35
N ALA A 861 -29.56 -18.38 -32.45
CA ALA A 861 -28.18 -18.41 -32.96
C ALA A 861 -27.16 -17.73 -32.03
N SER A 862 -27.60 -16.80 -31.18
CA SER A 862 -26.79 -16.14 -30.16
C SER A 862 -27.65 -15.68 -28.98
N LEU A 863 -27.01 -15.51 -27.83
CA LEU A 863 -27.66 -15.04 -26.61
C LEU A 863 -28.22 -13.62 -26.77
N TRP A 864 -27.58 -12.79 -27.60
CA TRP A 864 -28.07 -11.46 -28.01
C TRP A 864 -29.48 -11.48 -28.62
N GLY A 865 -29.86 -12.58 -29.29
CA GLY A 865 -31.15 -12.71 -29.96
C GLY A 865 -32.29 -13.22 -29.07
N CYS A 866 -32.03 -13.52 -27.80
CA CYS A 866 -33.04 -14.03 -26.88
C CYS A 866 -33.92 -12.91 -26.31
N PRO A 867 -35.19 -13.19 -26.01
CA PRO A 867 -36.01 -12.30 -25.19
C PRO A 867 -35.35 -12.07 -23.83
N ALA A 868 -35.22 -10.81 -23.42
CA ALA A 868 -34.69 -10.37 -22.12
C ALA A 868 -35.26 -8.99 -21.76
N GLN A 869 -35.07 -8.56 -20.52
CA GLN A 869 -35.34 -7.18 -20.11
C GLN A 869 -34.49 -6.16 -20.89
N PRO A 870 -34.88 -4.87 -20.91
CA PRO A 870 -34.06 -3.82 -21.51
C PRO A 870 -32.64 -3.83 -20.94
N TRP A 871 -31.64 -3.78 -21.82
CA TRP A 871 -30.23 -3.91 -21.48
C TRP A 871 -29.79 -2.93 -20.39
N GLY A 872 -29.09 -3.44 -19.37
CA GLY A 872 -28.57 -2.65 -18.25
C GLY A 872 -29.65 -2.09 -17.30
N ARG A 873 -30.90 -2.59 -17.39
CA ARG A 873 -31.99 -2.30 -16.47
C ARG A 873 -32.52 -3.59 -15.88
N GLY A 874 -31.78 -4.13 -14.92
CA GLY A 874 -32.22 -5.21 -14.02
C GLY A 874 -31.96 -4.81 -12.57
N ASP A 875 -32.54 -5.53 -11.62
CA ASP A 875 -32.28 -5.38 -10.18
C ASP A 875 -31.22 -6.36 -9.65
N CYS A 876 -30.62 -7.14 -10.55
CA CYS A 876 -29.55 -8.08 -10.22
C CYS A 876 -28.21 -7.43 -9.91
N GLY A 877 -27.47 -8.02 -8.97
CA GLY A 877 -26.06 -7.73 -8.69
C GLY A 877 -25.13 -8.88 -9.10
N HIS A 878 -23.81 -8.72 -8.93
CA HIS A 878 -22.85 -9.76 -9.33
C HIS A 878 -22.89 -11.05 -8.50
N LYS A 879 -23.71 -11.13 -7.46
CA LYS A 879 -24.04 -12.38 -6.75
C LYS A 879 -24.94 -13.29 -7.57
N GLU A 880 -25.68 -12.71 -8.51
CA GLU A 880 -26.64 -13.33 -9.43
C GLU A 880 -26.01 -13.54 -10.81
N ASP A 881 -24.69 -13.48 -10.93
CA ASP A 881 -24.06 -13.68 -12.24
C ASP A 881 -24.21 -15.14 -12.70
N ALA A 882 -24.87 -15.30 -13.85
CA ALA A 882 -25.09 -16.56 -14.52
C ALA A 882 -23.79 -17.16 -15.08
N GLY A 883 -23.71 -18.49 -15.03
CA GLY A 883 -22.63 -19.30 -15.56
C GLY A 883 -23.13 -20.50 -16.36
N VAL A 884 -22.20 -21.16 -17.06
CA VAL A 884 -22.49 -22.37 -17.85
C VAL A 884 -21.43 -23.44 -17.65
N ARG A 885 -21.83 -24.70 -17.86
CA ARG A 885 -20.91 -25.83 -18.09
C ARG A 885 -21.34 -26.55 -19.36
N CYS A 886 -20.44 -26.65 -20.34
CA CYS A 886 -20.68 -27.30 -21.62
C CYS A 886 -19.99 -28.66 -21.71
N ALA A 887 -20.35 -29.49 -22.70
CA ALA A 887 -19.83 -30.85 -22.85
C ALA A 887 -18.35 -30.94 -23.30
N GLY A 888 -17.78 -29.90 -23.92
CA GLY A 888 -16.34 -29.80 -24.21
C GLY A 888 -15.81 -30.64 -25.38
N GLU A 889 -16.65 -31.33 -26.16
CA GLU A 889 -16.20 -32.12 -27.32
C GLU A 889 -16.00 -31.23 -28.58
N TRP A 890 -14.75 -30.92 -28.90
CA TRP A 890 -14.36 -30.19 -30.12
C TRP A 890 -14.51 -31.08 -31.35
N SER A 891 -15.56 -30.88 -32.16
CA SER A 891 -15.68 -31.54 -33.46
C SER A 891 -14.67 -30.95 -34.45
N SER A 892 -13.63 -31.72 -34.77
CA SER A 892 -12.63 -31.40 -35.78
C SER A 892 -13.25 -31.31 -37.18
N GLY A 893 -13.65 -30.10 -37.58
CA GLY A 893 -14.08 -29.77 -38.95
C GLY A 893 -13.05 -28.88 -39.65
N VAL A 894 -12.13 -29.48 -40.40
CA VAL A 894 -11.25 -28.78 -41.34
C VAL A 894 -12.11 -28.09 -42.40
N ARG A 895 -12.13 -26.75 -42.43
CA ARG A 895 -12.67 -25.98 -43.56
C ARG A 895 -11.63 -25.96 -44.69
N VAL A 896 -11.74 -26.90 -45.62
CA VAL A 896 -11.17 -26.75 -46.97
C VAL A 896 -12.06 -25.76 -47.71
N VAL A 897 -11.54 -24.55 -47.99
CA VAL A 897 -12.23 -23.59 -48.86
C VAL A 897 -12.04 -24.04 -50.30
N LEU A 898 -13.05 -24.71 -50.87
CA LEU A 898 -13.20 -24.81 -52.32
C LEU A 898 -14.20 -23.75 -52.78
N LEU A 899 -13.73 -22.86 -53.65
CA LEU A 899 -14.55 -21.89 -54.38
C LEU A 899 -15.48 -22.65 -55.35
N GLY A 900 -16.80 -22.49 -55.21
CA GLY A 900 -17.73 -22.92 -56.27
C GLY A 900 -19.18 -23.18 -55.85
N GLN A 901 -20.03 -22.18 -56.11
CA GLN A 901 -21.41 -22.25 -56.63
C GLN A 901 -22.51 -23.10 -55.93
N HIS A 902 -23.55 -22.38 -55.47
CA HIS A 902 -25.00 -22.62 -55.68
C HIS A 902 -25.56 -24.05 -55.70
N GLN A 903 -26.38 -24.41 -54.69
CA GLN A 903 -27.84 -24.73 -54.78
C GLN A 903 -28.34 -25.62 -53.62
N ASP A 904 -29.40 -25.13 -52.96
CA ASP A 904 -30.66 -25.79 -52.59
C ASP A 904 -30.80 -27.30 -52.22
N LEU A 905 -31.54 -27.50 -51.11
CA LEU A 905 -32.62 -28.48 -50.87
C LEU A 905 -32.37 -29.87 -50.22
N ARG A 906 -33.15 -30.09 -49.13
CA ARG A 906 -33.80 -31.31 -48.57
C ARG A 906 -33.07 -32.14 -47.48
N GLY A 907 -33.70 -32.24 -46.30
CA GLY A 907 -33.59 -33.39 -45.37
C GLY A 907 -34.45 -34.58 -45.83
N PRO A 908 -34.98 -35.49 -44.97
CA PRO A 908 -34.76 -35.78 -43.54
C PRO A 908 -34.66 -37.32 -43.23
N ARG A 909 -34.75 -37.72 -41.93
CA ARG A 909 -35.30 -38.98 -41.30
C ARG A 909 -34.39 -39.52 -40.20
N THR A 910 -34.73 -39.47 -38.90
CA THR A 910 -35.75 -40.17 -38.08
C THR A 910 -35.34 -41.57 -37.59
N ASP A 911 -35.67 -41.80 -36.31
CA ASP A 911 -35.89 -43.06 -35.55
C ASP A 911 -34.87 -43.21 -34.39
N GLY A 912 -35.21 -43.35 -33.10
CA GLY A 912 -36.48 -43.55 -32.42
C GLY A 912 -36.31 -44.56 -31.26
N LEU A 913 -36.15 -44.06 -30.01
CA LEU A 913 -36.61 -44.65 -28.69
C LEU A 913 -36.19 -46.11 -28.31
N PRO A 914 -36.47 -46.66 -27.09
CA PRO A 914 -36.93 -46.07 -25.80
C PRO A 914 -36.31 -46.64 -24.46
N HIS A 915 -36.48 -45.85 -23.38
CA HIS A 915 -36.98 -46.13 -22.00
C HIS A 915 -36.31 -47.03 -20.91
N LEU A 916 -36.15 -46.36 -19.72
CA LEU A 916 -36.49 -46.71 -18.29
C LEU A 916 -35.62 -47.70 -17.46
N PRO A 917 -35.67 -47.69 -16.10
CA PRO A 917 -36.01 -46.64 -15.10
C PRO A 917 -35.11 -46.59 -13.81
N SER A 918 -35.34 -45.58 -12.97
CA SER A 918 -34.90 -45.42 -11.55
C SER A 918 -35.54 -46.44 -10.59
N PRO A 919 -35.07 -46.59 -9.33
CA PRO A 919 -35.47 -45.75 -8.16
C PRO A 919 -34.28 -45.51 -7.17
N GLY A 920 -34.25 -44.68 -6.12
CA GLY A 920 -35.24 -44.00 -5.28
C GLY A 920 -35.08 -44.42 -3.80
N GLY A 921 -34.72 -43.49 -2.90
CA GLY A 921 -35.33 -43.40 -1.55
C GLY A 921 -34.49 -43.49 -0.25
N LEU A 922 -34.75 -42.49 0.63
CA LEU A 922 -34.81 -42.49 2.13
C LEU A 922 -33.51 -42.54 2.96
N CYS A 923 -33.38 -42.00 4.18
CA CYS A 923 -33.95 -40.89 4.99
C CYS A 923 -33.33 -41.06 6.41
N ASP A 924 -33.05 -39.94 7.10
CA ASP A 924 -33.05 -39.74 8.56
C ASP A 924 -31.95 -40.29 9.52
N SER A 925 -31.13 -39.33 10.00
CA SER A 925 -31.17 -38.74 11.38
C SER A 925 -30.39 -39.34 12.57
N LEU A 926 -29.92 -38.40 13.41
CA LEU A 926 -29.43 -38.42 14.83
C LEU A 926 -27.97 -38.87 15.09
N ARG A 927 -27.06 -37.98 15.51
CA ARG A 927 -26.83 -37.27 16.81
C ARG A 927 -26.02 -38.07 17.86
N THR A 928 -24.99 -37.37 18.36
CA THR A 928 -24.32 -37.41 19.68
C THR A 928 -23.33 -38.53 20.02
N GLY A 929 -22.19 -38.09 20.57
CA GLY A 929 -21.64 -38.66 21.80
C GLY A 929 -20.23 -39.25 21.69
N GLU A 930 -19.24 -38.46 22.07
CA GLU A 930 -17.88 -38.88 22.41
C GLU A 930 -17.85 -40.06 23.39
N GLU A 931 -16.89 -40.97 23.24
CA GLU A 931 -15.91 -41.30 24.29
C GLU A 931 -14.99 -42.52 23.97
N TRP A 932 -13.77 -42.45 24.52
CA TRP A 932 -12.79 -43.52 24.79
C TRP A 932 -11.86 -44.07 23.69
N LEU A 933 -10.69 -43.42 23.62
CA LEU A 933 -9.35 -44.02 23.74
C LEU A 933 -9.27 -45.56 23.94
N ARG A 934 -8.60 -46.26 23.01
CA ARG A 934 -7.48 -47.19 23.30
C ARG A 934 -6.89 -47.79 22.01
N LYS A 935 -5.58 -47.51 21.81
CA LYS A 935 -4.58 -48.24 20.97
C LYS A 935 -4.89 -48.24 19.46
N ALA A 936 -4.03 -47.77 18.56
CA ALA A 936 -2.59 -47.60 18.53
C ALA A 936 -2.23 -46.47 17.55
#